data_AF-N1V0G9-F1
#
_entry.id   AF-N1V0G9-F1
#
_cell.length_a   1.000
_cell.length_b   1.000
_cell.length_c   1.000
_cell.angle_alpha   90.00
_cell.angle_beta   90.00
_cell.angle_gamma   90.00
#
_symmetry.space_group_name_H-M   'P 1'
#
loop_
_entity.id
_entity.type
_entity.pdbx_description
1 polymer ?
#
loop_
_entity_poly.entity_id
_entity_poly.type
_entity_poly.pdbx_seq_one_letter_code
_entity_poly.pdbx_strand_id
1 'polypeptide(L)'
;MMSPLSVSQYLPSELKFDVVIFDEASQVMPADAVNCIYRGRQLIVAGDQKQLPPTRFFASADAESEDEEAPDDFDSVLDLCKASGSLPSLPLTWHYRSRHEDLITYSNYRFYEGKLSTFPGATHEAGDLGVHHEYVAEGVYRRGGDRSNPIEAERVVDRIIEHRRSNSDLSLGVVTFSTAQADAVSEAIERRADSEPLLRGLMEDHDRLHGFFVKNLESVQGDERDIIIFSIGYGPDEHGKFTMMFGPLTKKGGERRLNVAITRARRRVEIVSSFRASDMQETGSDGNRHLKNYLDFAERGHSALAEDMSGSVGDVESPFEEEVVRTIRSWGYGAVSQVGSAGYRVDIGVPHPDQPGRFVLGVECDGAAYHSAKTARDRDRLRESVLRGLGWEIHRIWGISWYRDRATQEERLKAAIQQAIHAADQPKTQPKTAKAEPMEQLEYQEVDLEAAPEWTVPYRKYSQRYKSYRYEPGKVDALPDLISYCSAVLSVEAPVHVDTVLERVKADWGVGRAGSQIQKNVRQALGMARVNGARAKVYADGFVRVSGDESTPVRTPDDDGDIRKVNLIPPEEIEEAVVRVVADAVFANEEQIKQTVRGIFGWNRSGNDIQTAVQKALFKVVKNRRCVKDDSGNYFVA
;
A
#
# COMPACT_ATOMS: atom_id res chain seq x y z
N MET A 1 -8.18 5.28 3.47
CA MET A 1 -8.15 4.52 4.73
C MET A 1 -7.80 5.48 5.85
N MET A 2 -8.47 5.40 7.00
CA MET A 2 -8.22 6.25 8.17
C MET A 2 -8.25 5.37 9.42
N SER A 3 -7.45 5.69 10.44
CA SER A 3 -7.64 5.06 11.74
C SER A 3 -8.96 5.52 12.36
N PRO A 4 -9.58 4.73 13.25
CA PRO A 4 -10.85 5.13 13.87
C PRO A 4 -10.75 6.46 14.62
N LEU A 5 -9.61 6.74 15.26
CA LEU A 5 -9.34 8.02 15.92
C LEU A 5 -9.32 9.20 14.94
N SER A 6 -8.71 9.03 13.76
CA SER A 6 -8.68 10.04 12.72
C SER A 6 -10.09 10.34 12.17
N VAL A 7 -10.97 9.35 12.12
CA VAL A 7 -12.37 9.56 11.67
C VAL A 7 -13.10 10.55 12.57
N SER A 8 -12.93 10.48 13.90
CA SER A 8 -13.51 11.47 14.81
C SER A 8 -12.88 12.86 14.68
N GLN A 9 -11.60 12.93 14.34
CA GLN A 9 -10.86 14.19 14.29
C GLN A 9 -11.12 14.99 13.01
N TYR A 10 -11.22 14.31 11.87
CA TYR A 10 -11.25 14.96 10.56
C TYR A 10 -12.62 14.96 9.88
N LEU A 11 -13.53 14.06 10.27
CA LEU A 11 -14.82 13.92 9.59
C LEU A 11 -15.97 14.46 10.45
N PRO A 12 -16.85 15.31 9.87
CA PRO A 12 -18.00 15.87 10.59
C PRO A 12 -18.98 14.77 11.04
N SER A 13 -19.69 15.02 12.13
CA SER A 13 -20.60 14.03 12.74
C SER A 13 -21.80 13.65 11.87
N GLU A 14 -22.18 14.53 10.94
CA GLU A 14 -23.29 14.33 10.01
C GLU A 14 -22.93 13.42 8.83
N LEU A 15 -21.64 13.19 8.58
CA LEU A 15 -21.21 12.36 7.46
C LEU A 15 -21.54 10.88 7.75
N LYS A 16 -22.32 10.27 6.85
CA LYS A 16 -22.73 8.87 6.91
C LYS A 16 -22.16 8.08 5.74
N PHE A 17 -21.98 6.79 5.95
CA PHE A 17 -21.44 5.84 5.00
C PHE A 17 -22.41 4.70 4.77
N ASP A 18 -22.51 4.19 3.55
CA ASP A 18 -23.30 2.98 3.29
C ASP A 18 -22.62 1.74 3.88
N VAL A 19 -21.29 1.69 3.89
CA VAL A 19 -20.50 0.57 4.41
C VAL A 19 -19.31 1.09 5.22
N VAL A 20 -19.06 0.46 6.36
CA VAL A 20 -17.84 0.63 7.16
C VAL A 20 -17.12 -0.72 7.20
N ILE A 21 -15.84 -0.71 6.83
CA ILE A 21 -14.99 -1.90 6.79
C ILE A 21 -13.85 -1.71 7.78
N PHE A 22 -13.73 -2.61 8.74
CA PHE A 22 -12.55 -2.74 9.57
C PHE A 22 -11.70 -3.89 9.06
N ASP A 23 -10.46 -3.58 8.69
CA ASP A 23 -9.41 -4.55 8.49
C ASP A 23 -8.54 -4.64 9.76
N GLU A 24 -7.90 -5.78 10.01
CA GLU A 24 -7.16 -6.08 11.24
C GLU A 24 -7.96 -5.78 12.54
N ALA A 25 -9.26 -6.05 12.49
CA ALA A 25 -10.21 -5.70 13.54
C ALA A 25 -9.95 -6.39 14.89
N SER A 26 -9.10 -7.42 14.95
CA SER A 26 -8.63 -8.02 16.21
C SER A 26 -7.79 -7.07 17.06
N GLN A 27 -7.33 -5.96 16.50
CA GLN A 27 -6.51 -4.97 17.22
C GLN A 27 -7.22 -3.64 17.45
N VAL A 28 -8.48 -3.53 17.03
CA VAL A 28 -9.25 -2.30 17.20
C VAL A 28 -10.12 -2.44 18.44
N MET A 29 -9.96 -1.50 19.37
CA MET A 29 -10.82 -1.45 20.55
C MET A 29 -12.25 -1.07 20.15
N PRO A 30 -13.27 -1.67 20.78
CA PRO A 30 -14.67 -1.29 20.56
C PRO A 30 -14.95 0.19 20.79
N ALA A 31 -14.30 0.79 21.78
CA ALA A 31 -14.41 2.22 22.09
C ALA A 31 -13.89 3.11 20.95
N ASP A 32 -12.82 2.68 20.27
CA ASP A 32 -12.29 3.40 19.10
C ASP A 32 -13.15 3.12 17.86
N ALA A 33 -13.67 1.91 17.70
CA ALA A 33 -14.46 1.51 16.53
C ALA A 33 -15.88 2.11 16.51
N VAL A 34 -16.49 2.33 17.67
CA VAL A 34 -17.91 2.71 17.77
C VAL A 34 -18.22 3.99 17.00
N ASN A 35 -17.26 4.92 16.94
CA ASN A 35 -17.42 6.20 16.27
C ASN A 35 -17.59 6.07 14.75
N CYS A 36 -17.00 5.04 14.15
CA CYS A 36 -17.14 4.70 12.75
C CYS A 36 -18.40 3.87 12.54
N ILE A 37 -18.68 2.90 13.43
CA ILE A 37 -19.81 1.98 13.30
C ILE A 37 -21.15 2.73 13.22
N TYR A 38 -21.42 3.70 14.12
CA TYR A 38 -22.71 4.43 14.10
C TYR A 38 -22.89 5.32 12.85
N ARG A 39 -21.82 5.56 12.08
CA ARG A 39 -21.86 6.31 10.82
C ARG A 39 -22.17 5.42 9.62
N GLY A 40 -22.06 4.09 9.76
CA GLY A 40 -22.31 3.11 8.70
C GLY A 40 -23.73 2.54 8.68
N ARG A 41 -24.26 2.23 7.50
CA ARG A 41 -25.47 1.38 7.35
C ARG A 41 -25.15 -0.12 7.39
N GLN A 42 -23.99 -0.50 6.88
CA GLN A 42 -23.47 -1.87 6.90
C GLN A 42 -22.08 -1.90 7.55
N LEU A 43 -21.79 -3.02 8.22
CA LEU A 43 -20.52 -3.24 8.91
C LEU A 43 -19.89 -4.53 8.40
N ILE A 44 -18.64 -4.45 7.95
CA ILE A 44 -17.79 -5.59 7.62
C ILE A 44 -16.59 -5.56 8.55
N VAL A 45 -16.32 -6.68 9.20
CA VAL A 45 -15.23 -6.81 10.17
C VAL A 45 -14.35 -7.97 9.73
N ALA A 46 -13.11 -7.67 9.37
CA ALA A 46 -12.09 -8.64 8.96
C ALA A 46 -10.91 -8.60 9.95
N GLY A 47 -10.41 -9.76 10.34
CA GLY A 47 -9.30 -9.90 11.28
C GLY A 47 -9.18 -11.32 11.81
N ASP A 48 -8.17 -11.55 12.67
CA ASP A 48 -7.85 -12.88 13.19
C ASP A 48 -7.72 -12.89 14.72
N GLN A 49 -8.57 -13.67 15.39
CA GLN A 49 -8.59 -13.81 16.86
C GLN A 49 -7.37 -14.56 17.42
N LYS A 50 -6.61 -15.24 16.56
CA LYS A 50 -5.36 -15.93 16.94
C LYS A 50 -4.14 -15.03 16.77
N GLN A 51 -4.32 -13.77 16.38
CA GLN A 51 -3.27 -12.74 16.31
C GLN A 51 -3.38 -11.76 17.48
N LEU A 52 -2.55 -10.71 17.48
CA LEU A 52 -2.43 -9.76 18.59
C LEU A 52 -3.78 -9.09 18.93
N PRO A 53 -4.14 -9.01 20.22
CA PRO A 53 -5.27 -8.21 20.68
C PRO A 53 -4.94 -6.70 20.64
N PRO A 54 -5.92 -5.82 20.87
CA PRO A 54 -5.69 -4.38 20.96
C PRO A 54 -4.79 -4.02 22.15
N THR A 55 -3.72 -3.26 21.93
CA THR A 55 -2.82 -2.75 22.98
C THR A 55 -2.93 -1.23 23.12
N ARG A 56 -2.96 -0.69 24.35
CA ARG A 56 -2.97 0.76 24.60
C ARG A 56 -1.58 1.37 24.35
N PHE A 57 -1.32 1.82 23.11
CA PHE A 57 -0.05 2.46 22.77
C PHE A 57 0.11 3.89 23.32
N PHE A 58 -0.99 4.56 23.71
CA PHE A 58 -0.99 6.00 24.09
C PHE A 58 -1.34 6.29 25.56
N ALA A 59 -1.56 5.29 26.40
CA ALA A 59 -1.93 5.51 27.81
C ALA A 59 -0.74 5.70 28.75
N SER A 60 0.49 5.46 28.28
CA SER A 60 1.71 5.38 29.09
C SER A 60 2.60 6.62 29.05
N ALA A 61 2.15 7.74 28.48
CA ALA A 61 2.94 8.98 28.44
C ALA A 61 3.16 9.64 29.83
N ASP A 62 2.55 9.12 30.89
CA ASP A 62 2.65 9.64 32.28
C ASP A 62 3.09 8.57 33.32
N ALA A 63 3.62 7.42 32.90
CA ALA A 63 4.05 6.35 33.83
C ALA A 63 5.56 6.07 33.73
N GLU A 64 6.39 6.94 34.33
CA GLU A 64 7.76 6.62 34.74
C GLU A 64 7.76 5.71 35.99
N SER A 65 7.08 4.56 35.92
CA SER A 65 7.12 3.55 36.99
C SER A 65 7.43 2.17 36.40
N GLU A 66 8.50 1.58 36.91
CA GLU A 66 9.14 0.30 36.53
C GLU A 66 8.29 -0.95 36.84
N ASP A 67 7.01 -0.94 36.53
CA ASP A 67 6.22 -2.15 36.35
C ASP A 67 5.73 -2.13 34.90
N GLU A 68 6.34 -2.95 34.05
CA GLU A 68 5.77 -3.32 32.74
C GLU A 68 4.46 -4.10 32.97
N GLU A 69 3.43 -3.43 33.48
CA GLU A 69 2.07 -3.93 33.47
C GLU A 69 1.73 -4.22 32.01
N ALA A 70 1.41 -5.49 31.74
CA ALA A 70 0.91 -5.86 30.42
C ALA A 70 -0.28 -4.94 30.09
N PRO A 71 -0.40 -4.45 28.84
CA PRO A 71 -1.65 -3.86 28.41
C PRO A 71 -2.77 -4.85 28.75
N ASP A 72 -3.80 -4.41 29.47
CA ASP A 72 -5.01 -5.22 29.63
C ASP A 72 -5.42 -5.73 28.24
N ASP A 73 -5.53 -7.04 28.05
CA ASP A 73 -6.05 -7.62 26.81
C ASP A 73 -7.53 -7.21 26.72
N PHE A 74 -7.82 -6.15 25.97
CA PHE A 74 -9.20 -5.72 25.74
C PHE A 74 -9.86 -6.63 24.71
N ASP A 75 -11.15 -6.88 24.88
CA ASP A 75 -11.95 -7.49 23.83
C ASP A 75 -11.90 -6.61 22.59
N SER A 76 -11.52 -7.18 21.46
CA SER A 76 -11.50 -6.46 20.19
C SER A 76 -12.92 -6.27 19.63
N VAL A 77 -13.08 -5.34 18.70
CA VAL A 77 -14.35 -5.21 17.97
C VAL A 77 -14.70 -6.50 17.23
N LEU A 78 -13.70 -7.26 16.76
CA LEU A 78 -13.87 -8.58 16.16
C LEU A 78 -14.45 -9.60 17.15
N ASP A 79 -13.91 -9.64 18.38
CA ASP A 79 -14.37 -10.57 19.42
C ASP A 79 -15.82 -10.29 19.81
N LEU A 80 -16.17 -9.02 20.01
CA LEU A 80 -17.55 -8.64 20.31
C LEU A 80 -18.52 -8.97 19.16
N CYS A 81 -18.11 -8.72 17.91
CA CYS A 81 -18.91 -9.05 16.74
C CYS A 81 -19.21 -10.55 16.67
N LYS A 82 -18.19 -11.39 16.93
CA LYS A 82 -18.36 -12.86 16.97
C LYS A 82 -19.18 -13.32 18.17
N ALA A 83 -18.96 -12.76 19.35
CA ALA A 83 -19.70 -13.09 20.56
C ALA A 83 -21.18 -12.73 20.48
N SER A 84 -21.53 -11.70 19.69
CA SER A 84 -22.93 -11.28 19.49
C SER A 84 -23.81 -12.37 18.85
N GLY A 85 -23.21 -13.32 18.13
CA GLY A 85 -23.90 -14.34 17.35
C GLY A 85 -24.81 -13.80 16.23
N SER A 86 -24.89 -12.48 16.07
CA SER A 86 -25.84 -11.80 15.19
C SER A 86 -25.27 -11.54 13.79
N LEU A 87 -23.94 -11.59 13.66
CA LEU A 87 -23.23 -11.37 12.40
C LEU A 87 -22.77 -12.72 11.81
N PRO A 88 -22.98 -12.97 10.51
CA PRO A 88 -22.49 -14.18 9.87
C PRO A 88 -20.96 -14.18 9.82
N SER A 89 -20.35 -15.24 10.32
CA SER A 89 -18.90 -15.46 10.27
C SER A 89 -18.53 -16.23 9.00
N LEU A 90 -17.61 -15.67 8.21
CA LEU A 90 -17.10 -16.27 6.98
C LEU A 90 -15.61 -16.57 7.12
N PRO A 91 -15.22 -17.80 7.51
CA PRO A 91 -13.81 -18.16 7.67
C PRO A 91 -13.12 -18.24 6.31
N LEU A 92 -11.94 -17.62 6.21
CA LEU A 92 -11.02 -17.79 5.08
C LEU A 92 -10.03 -18.90 5.45
N THR A 93 -10.07 -20.02 4.72
CA THR A 93 -9.29 -21.22 5.07
C THR A 93 -8.06 -21.42 4.20
N TRP A 94 -7.86 -20.63 3.14
CA TRP A 94 -6.73 -20.81 2.23
C TRP A 94 -5.52 -20.00 2.69
N HIS A 95 -4.39 -20.68 2.92
CA HIS A 95 -3.12 -20.05 3.22
C HIS A 95 -2.19 -20.09 2.01
N TYR A 96 -1.84 -18.92 1.48
CA TYR A 96 -1.02 -18.78 0.27
C TYR A 96 0.21 -17.87 0.46
N ARG A 97 0.47 -17.38 1.68
CA ARG A 97 1.63 -16.53 1.97
C ARG A 97 2.94 -17.33 1.95
N SER A 98 2.93 -18.50 2.58
CA SER A 98 4.13 -19.30 2.78
C SER A 98 4.51 -20.04 1.50
N ARG A 99 5.77 -19.90 1.09
CA ARG A 99 6.40 -20.61 -0.02
C ARG A 99 6.84 -22.03 0.34
N HIS A 100 6.87 -22.33 1.63
CA HIS A 100 7.16 -23.64 2.18
C HIS A 100 6.11 -24.02 3.22
N GLU A 101 5.65 -25.28 3.21
CA GLU A 101 4.56 -25.74 4.06
C GLU A 101 4.93 -25.64 5.56
N ASP A 102 6.16 -25.98 5.92
CA ASP A 102 6.68 -25.98 7.29
C ASP A 102 6.51 -24.65 8.02
N LEU A 103 6.51 -23.52 7.30
CA LEU A 103 6.34 -22.19 7.89
C LEU A 103 4.97 -22.00 8.54
N ILE A 104 3.95 -22.69 8.04
CA ILE A 104 2.58 -22.59 8.54
C ILE A 104 2.13 -23.87 9.24
N THR A 105 2.77 -25.02 9.01
CA THR A 105 2.39 -26.32 9.59
C THR A 105 2.17 -26.24 11.10
N TYR A 106 3.15 -25.71 11.84
CA TYR A 106 3.03 -25.55 13.29
C TYR A 106 1.84 -24.66 13.67
N SER A 107 1.71 -23.51 13.02
CA SER A 107 0.65 -22.56 13.32
C SER A 107 -0.74 -23.11 13.00
N ASN A 108 -0.89 -23.73 11.82
CA ASN A 108 -2.12 -24.36 11.37
C ASN A 108 -2.60 -25.40 12.39
N TYR A 109 -1.68 -26.27 12.84
CA TYR A 109 -2.01 -27.32 13.79
C TYR A 109 -2.36 -26.78 15.18
N ARG A 110 -1.52 -25.90 15.75
CA ARG A 110 -1.63 -25.46 17.14
C ARG A 110 -2.64 -24.32 17.36
N PHE A 111 -2.85 -23.44 16.38
CA PHE A 111 -3.74 -22.28 16.52
C PHE A 111 -5.03 -22.39 15.70
N TYR A 112 -5.01 -23.10 14.57
CA TYR A 112 -6.15 -23.20 13.64
C TYR A 112 -6.72 -24.63 13.54
N GLU A 113 -6.30 -25.55 14.40
CA GLU A 113 -6.82 -26.93 14.49
C GLU A 113 -6.70 -27.71 13.15
N GLY A 114 -5.71 -27.37 12.31
CA GLY A 114 -5.51 -27.99 11.00
C GLY A 114 -6.56 -27.59 9.95
N LYS A 115 -7.36 -26.55 10.21
CA LYS A 115 -8.45 -26.13 9.31
C LYS A 115 -7.97 -25.29 8.12
N LEU A 116 -6.73 -24.81 8.12
CA LEU A 116 -6.18 -24.09 6.98
C LEU A 116 -5.74 -25.08 5.90
N SER A 117 -6.14 -24.81 4.67
CA SER A 117 -5.65 -25.49 3.47
C SER A 117 -4.34 -24.85 3.03
N THR A 118 -3.26 -25.61 3.09
CA THR A 118 -1.91 -25.22 2.68
C THR A 118 -1.61 -25.79 1.30
N PHE A 119 -0.77 -25.10 0.54
CA PHE A 119 -0.31 -25.59 -0.76
C PHE A 119 1.13 -26.08 -0.62
N PRO A 120 1.45 -27.31 -1.08
CA PRO A 120 2.81 -27.82 -1.01
C PRO A 120 3.72 -27.03 -1.94
N GLY A 121 4.96 -26.78 -1.53
CA GLY A 121 6.00 -26.26 -2.42
C GLY A 121 6.49 -27.34 -3.41
N ALA A 122 6.96 -26.95 -4.59
CA ALA A 122 7.53 -27.90 -5.56
C ALA A 122 8.91 -28.46 -5.14
N THR A 123 9.53 -27.85 -4.13
CA THR A 123 10.82 -28.26 -3.56
C THR A 123 10.63 -28.47 -2.07
N HIS A 124 10.92 -29.68 -1.59
CA HIS A 124 10.75 -30.05 -0.18
C HIS A 124 11.98 -29.78 0.68
N GLU A 125 13.17 -29.79 0.07
CA GLU A 125 14.43 -29.55 0.78
C GLU A 125 15.29 -28.61 -0.06
N ALA A 126 15.49 -27.39 0.44
CA ALA A 126 16.50 -26.45 -0.06
C ALA A 126 17.11 -25.71 1.13
N GLY A 127 18.38 -25.34 1.03
CA GLY A 127 19.10 -24.67 2.11
C GLY A 127 18.53 -23.31 2.52
N ASP A 128 17.61 -22.74 1.75
CA ASP A 128 16.94 -21.43 1.94
C ASP A 128 15.43 -21.54 2.20
N LEU A 129 14.89 -22.74 2.49
CA LEU A 129 13.46 -22.97 2.72
C LEU A 129 13.19 -23.57 4.10
N GLY A 130 12.03 -23.24 4.67
CA GLY A 130 11.51 -23.87 5.89
C GLY A 130 11.93 -23.20 7.19
N VAL A 131 12.00 -23.98 8.28
CA VAL A 131 12.33 -23.51 9.63
C VAL A 131 13.67 -24.12 10.05
N HIS A 132 14.62 -23.28 10.44
CA HIS A 132 15.96 -23.69 10.87
C HIS A 132 16.25 -23.19 12.28
N HIS A 133 16.93 -24.02 13.08
CA HIS A 133 17.41 -23.66 14.40
C HIS A 133 18.93 -23.47 14.43
N GLU A 134 19.37 -22.26 14.73
CA GLU A 134 20.77 -21.87 14.94
C GLU A 134 21.06 -21.84 16.45
N TYR A 135 21.69 -22.91 16.96
CA TYR A 135 22.04 -23.04 18.36
C TYR A 135 23.37 -22.36 18.70
N VAL A 136 23.32 -21.38 19.61
CA VAL A 136 24.47 -20.59 20.08
C VAL A 136 24.90 -21.06 21.47
N ALA A 137 25.72 -22.11 21.52
CA ALA A 137 26.13 -22.74 22.78
C ALA A 137 26.85 -21.78 23.77
N GLU A 138 27.55 -20.78 23.24
CA GLU A 138 28.30 -19.79 24.02
C GLU A 138 27.46 -18.59 24.45
N GLY A 139 26.18 -18.54 24.09
CA GLY A 139 25.33 -17.39 24.37
C GLY A 139 25.05 -17.21 25.87
N VAL A 140 25.12 -15.96 26.32
CA VAL A 140 24.97 -15.60 27.74
C VAL A 140 23.99 -14.43 27.88
N TYR A 141 22.93 -14.65 28.65
CA TYR A 141 21.93 -13.61 28.94
C TYR A 141 22.36 -12.75 30.13
N ARG A 142 22.61 -11.46 29.90
CA ARG A 142 23.08 -10.50 30.92
C ARG A 142 21.92 -9.95 31.74
N ARG A 143 21.42 -10.76 32.68
CA ARG A 143 20.22 -10.44 33.49
C ARG A 143 20.34 -9.18 34.35
N GLY A 144 21.52 -8.93 34.93
CA GLY A 144 21.78 -7.77 35.80
C GLY A 144 22.33 -6.53 35.08
N GLY A 145 22.56 -6.63 33.77
CA GLY A 145 23.06 -5.55 32.91
C GLY A 145 22.02 -5.15 31.88
N ASP A 146 22.41 -5.09 30.60
CA ASP A 146 21.57 -4.60 29.48
C ASP A 146 20.37 -5.50 29.13
N ARG A 147 20.14 -6.59 29.89
CA ARG A 147 19.00 -7.52 29.70
C ARG A 147 18.88 -8.05 28.27
N SER A 148 20.03 -8.31 27.67
CA SER A 148 20.21 -8.81 26.31
C SER A 148 21.22 -9.96 26.29
N ASN A 149 21.36 -10.60 25.13
CA ASN A 149 22.40 -11.58 24.84
C ASN A 149 23.24 -11.11 23.65
N PRO A 150 24.37 -10.42 23.92
CA PRO A 150 25.21 -9.86 22.87
C PRO A 150 25.88 -10.92 21.99
N ILE A 151 26.15 -12.11 22.51
CA ILE A 151 26.75 -13.20 21.72
C ILE A 151 25.74 -13.71 20.70
N GLU A 152 24.47 -13.81 21.09
CA GLU A 152 23.39 -14.11 20.15
C GLU A 152 23.19 -12.98 19.14
N ALA A 153 23.27 -11.72 19.57
CA ALA A 153 23.17 -10.56 18.68
C ALA A 153 24.27 -10.56 17.60
N GLU A 154 25.52 -10.88 17.97
CA GLU A 154 26.61 -11.04 17.00
C GLU A 154 26.35 -12.16 16.00
N ARG A 155 25.82 -13.30 16.48
CA ARG A 155 25.46 -14.41 15.58
C ARG A 155 24.36 -13.99 14.60
N VAL A 156 23.38 -13.21 15.05
CA VAL A 156 22.35 -12.64 14.15
C VAL A 156 23.01 -11.78 13.07
N VAL A 157 24.00 -10.95 13.41
CA VAL A 157 24.73 -10.15 12.42
C VAL A 157 25.51 -11.03 11.43
N ASP A 158 26.11 -12.13 11.88
CA ASP A 158 26.75 -13.09 10.97
C ASP A 158 25.75 -13.69 9.97
N ARG A 159 24.54 -14.06 10.44
CA ARG A 159 23.46 -14.55 9.57
C ARG A 159 22.99 -13.48 8.58
N ILE A 160 22.88 -12.22 9.00
CA ILE A 160 22.56 -11.09 8.11
C ILE A 160 23.62 -10.98 7.01
N ILE A 161 24.91 -11.05 7.35
CA ILE A 161 26.00 -10.96 6.37
C ILE A 161 25.95 -12.12 5.39
N GLU A 162 25.73 -13.34 5.87
CA GLU A 162 25.61 -14.52 5.01
C GLU A 162 24.43 -14.40 4.05
N HIS A 163 23.28 -13.94 4.54
CA HIS A 163 22.11 -13.64 3.71
C HIS A 163 22.45 -12.62 2.62
N ARG A 164 23.12 -11.52 2.96
CA ARG A 164 23.51 -10.49 1.98
C ARG A 164 24.51 -11.01 0.94
N ARG A 165 25.30 -12.03 1.24
CA ARG A 165 26.25 -12.66 0.30
C ARG A 165 25.58 -13.66 -0.63
N SER A 166 24.68 -14.48 -0.11
CA SER A 166 24.11 -15.63 -0.83
C SER A 166 22.72 -15.36 -1.41
N ASN A 167 21.95 -14.45 -0.81
CA ASN A 167 20.51 -14.25 -1.04
C ASN A 167 20.14 -12.75 -1.10
N SER A 168 20.97 -11.91 -1.74
CA SER A 168 20.79 -10.44 -1.76
C SER A 168 19.44 -9.96 -2.30
N ASP A 169 18.80 -10.75 -3.15
CA ASP A 169 17.53 -10.41 -3.81
C ASP A 169 16.30 -10.71 -2.94
N LEU A 170 16.50 -11.38 -1.80
CA LEU A 170 15.43 -11.74 -0.87
C LEU A 170 15.35 -10.74 0.28
N SER A 171 14.14 -10.30 0.59
CA SER A 171 13.91 -9.36 1.69
C SER A 171 14.16 -10.04 3.05
N LEU A 172 14.76 -9.31 3.99
CA LEU A 172 15.20 -9.82 5.30
C LEU A 172 14.63 -8.97 6.43
N GLY A 173 14.18 -9.61 7.50
CA GLY A 173 13.81 -8.95 8.76
C GLY A 173 14.32 -9.71 9.97
N VAL A 174 14.63 -8.98 11.05
CA VAL A 174 14.99 -9.54 12.34
C VAL A 174 13.89 -9.24 13.34
N VAL A 175 13.44 -10.27 14.04
CA VAL A 175 12.44 -10.16 15.09
C VAL A 175 13.04 -10.64 16.40
N THR A 176 12.99 -9.81 17.42
CA THR A 176 13.54 -10.12 18.75
C THR A 176 12.42 -10.31 19.78
N PHE A 177 12.68 -11.07 20.84
CA PHE A 177 11.68 -11.28 21.89
C PHE A 177 11.60 -10.12 22.89
N SER A 178 12.57 -9.21 22.87
CA SER A 178 12.63 -8.03 23.73
C SER A 178 13.20 -6.82 22.99
N THR A 179 12.82 -5.62 23.43
CA THR A 179 13.39 -4.36 22.94
C THR A 179 14.90 -4.29 23.20
N ALA A 180 15.34 -4.67 24.41
CA ALA A 180 16.76 -4.73 24.75
C ALA A 180 17.59 -5.61 23.80
N GLN A 181 17.03 -6.71 23.31
CA GLN A 181 17.69 -7.54 22.29
C GLN A 181 17.66 -6.91 20.90
N ALA A 182 16.58 -6.20 20.53
CA ALA A 182 16.54 -5.45 19.26
C ALA A 182 17.62 -4.35 19.25
N ASP A 183 17.78 -3.64 20.36
CA ASP A 183 18.80 -2.61 20.53
C ASP A 183 20.20 -3.22 20.44
N ALA A 184 20.44 -4.35 21.12
CA ALA A 184 21.72 -5.06 21.06
C ALA A 184 22.08 -5.55 19.64
N VAL A 185 21.10 -6.03 18.85
CA VAL A 185 21.31 -6.39 17.45
C VAL A 185 21.63 -5.16 16.60
N SER A 186 20.90 -4.06 16.82
CA SER A 186 21.08 -2.82 16.05
C SER A 186 22.47 -2.22 16.32
N GLU A 187 22.89 -2.17 17.59
CA GLU A 187 24.24 -1.75 17.98
C GLU A 187 25.33 -2.66 17.38
N ALA A 188 25.10 -3.97 17.32
CA ALA A 188 26.03 -4.90 16.69
C ALA A 188 26.16 -4.68 15.17
N ILE A 189 25.05 -4.35 14.49
CA ILE A 189 25.06 -3.97 13.07
C ILE A 189 25.87 -2.70 12.87
N GLU A 190 25.58 -1.64 13.63
CA GLU A 190 26.26 -0.34 13.53
C GLU A 190 27.76 -0.47 13.76
N ARG A 191 28.15 -1.14 14.85
CA ARG A 191 29.57 -1.35 15.20
C ARG A 191 30.33 -2.14 14.13
N ARG A 192 29.68 -3.10 13.47
CA ARG A 192 30.33 -3.90 12.41
C ARG A 192 30.32 -3.22 11.05
N ALA A 193 29.42 -2.27 10.80
CA ALA A 193 29.32 -1.53 9.53
C ALA A 193 30.62 -0.75 9.18
N ASP A 194 31.43 -0.39 10.16
CA ASP A 194 32.75 0.20 9.93
C ASP A 194 33.68 -0.72 9.14
N SER A 195 33.67 -2.01 9.48
CA SER A 195 34.54 -3.05 8.91
C SER A 195 33.91 -3.90 7.81
N GLU A 196 32.58 -3.96 7.76
CA GLU A 196 31.81 -4.79 6.82
C GLU A 196 30.95 -3.92 5.89
N PRO A 197 31.36 -3.73 4.63
CA PRO A 197 30.63 -2.88 3.67
C PRO A 197 29.18 -3.30 3.43
N LEU A 198 28.87 -4.60 3.58
CA LEU A 198 27.52 -5.16 3.37
C LEU A 198 26.48 -4.68 4.39
N LEU A 199 26.92 -4.14 5.52
CA LEU A 199 26.06 -3.63 6.59
C LEU A 199 25.88 -2.10 6.55
N ARG A 200 26.67 -1.38 5.74
CA ARG A 200 26.61 0.09 5.67
C ARG A 200 25.28 0.54 5.08
N GLY A 201 24.62 1.49 5.76
CA GLY A 201 23.31 2.01 5.37
C GLY A 201 22.17 0.98 5.44
N LEU A 202 22.40 -0.20 6.03
CA LEU A 202 21.39 -1.26 6.10
C LEU A 202 20.11 -0.81 6.82
N MET A 203 20.25 0.04 7.83
CA MET A 203 19.13 0.54 8.64
C MET A 203 18.50 1.84 8.10
N GLU A 204 19.03 2.39 7.00
CA GLU A 204 18.53 3.63 6.38
C GLU A 204 17.41 3.36 5.36
N ASP A 205 17.20 2.10 4.97
CA ASP A 205 16.13 1.71 4.06
C ASP A 205 14.77 1.70 4.80
N HIS A 206 13.95 2.71 4.50
CA HIS A 206 12.62 2.87 5.07
C HIS A 206 11.50 2.27 4.20
N ASP A 207 11.83 1.46 3.18
CA ASP A 207 10.80 0.72 2.45
C ASP A 207 10.12 -0.29 3.39
N ARG A 208 8.87 0.00 3.73
CA ARG A 208 8.06 -0.87 4.58
C ARG A 208 7.86 -2.27 3.96
N LEU A 209 7.75 -2.37 2.64
CA LEU A 209 7.43 -3.61 1.95
C LEU A 209 8.65 -4.52 1.77
N HIS A 210 9.82 -3.96 1.48
CA HIS A 210 11.01 -4.75 1.14
C HIS A 210 12.27 -4.42 1.96
N GLY A 211 12.30 -3.29 2.66
CA GLY A 211 13.49 -2.80 3.39
C GLY A 211 13.83 -3.64 4.62
N PHE A 212 15.08 -3.57 5.07
CA PHE A 212 15.49 -4.32 6.26
C PHE A 212 14.88 -3.74 7.55
N PHE A 213 14.59 -4.58 8.53
CA PHE A 213 14.17 -4.11 9.86
C PHE A 213 14.72 -4.98 10.99
N VAL A 214 14.86 -4.37 12.17
CA VAL A 214 15.03 -5.04 13.46
C VAL A 214 13.90 -4.56 14.37
N LYS A 215 13.03 -5.48 14.79
CA LYS A 215 11.81 -5.15 15.57
C LYS A 215 11.56 -6.17 16.65
N ASN A 216 10.87 -5.79 17.72
CA ASN A 216 10.44 -6.73 18.76
C ASN A 216 9.11 -7.42 18.37
N LEU A 217 8.70 -8.46 19.13
CA LEU A 217 7.44 -9.18 18.92
C LEU A 217 6.18 -8.29 18.85
N GLU A 218 6.19 -7.14 19.51
CA GLU A 218 5.04 -6.24 19.60
C GLU A 218 4.96 -5.26 18.41
N SER A 219 6.08 -5.03 17.71
CA SER A 219 6.19 -4.03 16.64
C SER A 219 6.26 -4.62 15.23
N VAL A 220 6.42 -5.94 15.08
CA VAL A 220 6.54 -6.64 13.78
C VAL A 220 5.22 -6.77 13.00
N GLN A 221 4.12 -6.26 13.53
CA GLN A 221 2.81 -6.58 13.02
C GLN A 221 2.51 -5.93 11.66
N GLY A 222 2.03 -6.73 10.72
CA GLY A 222 1.76 -6.30 9.34
C GLY A 222 3.02 -6.19 8.46
N ASP A 223 4.21 -6.37 9.04
CA ASP A 223 5.44 -6.49 8.27
C ASP A 223 5.71 -7.95 7.92
N GLU A 224 6.28 -8.19 6.75
CA GLU A 224 6.58 -9.53 6.27
C GLU A 224 7.79 -9.49 5.34
N ARG A 225 8.62 -10.55 5.38
CA ARG A 225 9.85 -10.65 4.60
C ARG A 225 10.01 -12.06 4.05
N ASP A 226 10.85 -12.21 3.03
CA ASP A 226 11.17 -13.52 2.49
C ASP A 226 11.85 -14.38 3.55
N ILE A 227 12.80 -13.79 4.28
CA ILE A 227 13.51 -14.43 5.38
C ILE A 227 13.31 -13.63 6.67
N ILE A 228 12.97 -14.33 7.76
CA ILE A 228 12.89 -13.76 9.10
C ILE A 228 13.88 -14.48 10.02
N ILE A 229 14.72 -13.71 10.70
CA ILE A 229 15.58 -14.21 11.78
C ILE A 229 14.90 -13.90 13.12
N PHE A 230 14.58 -14.93 13.91
CA PHE A 230 14.13 -14.77 15.30
C PHE A 230 15.30 -14.83 16.26
N SER A 231 15.61 -13.72 16.93
CA SER A 231 16.53 -13.71 18.06
C SER A 231 15.75 -13.84 19.36
N ILE A 232 15.93 -14.95 20.08
CA ILE A 232 15.28 -15.14 21.37
C ILE A 232 15.86 -14.20 22.43
N GLY A 233 17.18 -13.97 22.45
CA GLY A 233 17.86 -13.04 23.34
C GLY A 233 17.87 -13.43 24.82
N TYR A 234 17.00 -14.34 25.25
CA TYR A 234 16.98 -14.94 26.58
C TYR A 234 17.76 -16.26 26.59
N GLY A 235 18.30 -16.65 27.73
CA GLY A 235 19.08 -17.88 27.85
C GLY A 235 19.68 -18.09 29.23
N PRO A 236 20.63 -19.02 29.36
CA PRO A 236 21.44 -19.17 30.56
C PRO A 236 22.16 -17.86 30.90
N ASP A 237 22.18 -17.50 32.18
CA ASP A 237 22.91 -16.32 32.65
C ASP A 237 24.42 -16.59 32.80
N GLU A 238 25.17 -15.61 33.28
CA GLU A 238 26.63 -15.68 33.51
C GLU A 238 27.05 -16.80 34.48
N HIS A 239 26.11 -17.33 35.28
CA HIS A 239 26.31 -18.46 36.18
C HIS A 239 25.77 -19.77 35.61
N GLY A 240 25.33 -19.80 34.35
CA GLY A 240 24.72 -20.94 33.70
C GLY A 240 23.29 -21.24 34.15
N LYS A 241 22.66 -20.33 34.91
CA LYS A 241 21.28 -20.54 35.39
C LYS A 241 20.30 -20.17 34.29
N PHE A 242 19.55 -21.17 33.83
CA PHE A 242 18.47 -20.98 32.87
C PHE A 242 17.14 -20.64 33.58
N THR A 243 16.43 -19.63 33.08
CA THR A 243 15.11 -19.25 33.62
C THR A 243 14.11 -19.07 32.48
N MET A 244 12.93 -19.66 32.59
CA MET A 244 11.87 -19.60 31.57
C MET A 244 11.03 -18.32 31.66
N MET A 245 11.69 -17.16 31.73
CA MET A 245 11.06 -15.84 31.79
C MET A 245 11.39 -15.06 30.51
N PHE A 246 10.60 -15.28 29.46
CA PHE A 246 10.80 -14.76 28.10
C PHE A 246 10.05 -13.44 27.86
N GLY A 247 10.00 -12.58 28.89
CA GLY A 247 9.39 -11.26 28.81
C GLY A 247 7.91 -11.30 28.33
N PRO A 248 7.55 -10.55 27.28
CA PRO A 248 6.17 -10.49 26.76
C PRO A 248 5.57 -11.85 26.38
N LEU A 249 6.41 -12.85 26.07
CA LEU A 249 5.96 -14.18 25.70
C LEU A 249 5.47 -15.03 26.88
N THR A 250 6.05 -14.84 28.07
CA THR A 250 5.63 -15.60 29.26
C THR A 250 4.33 -15.05 29.86
N LYS A 251 4.02 -13.77 29.59
CA LYS A 251 2.78 -13.09 29.99
C LYS A 251 1.56 -13.68 29.24
N LYS A 252 0.35 -13.34 29.71
CA LYS A 252 -0.91 -13.73 29.06
C LYS A 252 -0.95 -13.23 27.60
N GLY A 253 -1.49 -14.04 26.69
CA GLY A 253 -1.53 -13.73 25.26
C GLY A 253 -0.18 -13.90 24.55
N GLY A 254 0.86 -14.41 25.22
CA GLY A 254 2.16 -14.70 24.62
C GLY A 254 2.09 -15.68 23.45
N GLU A 255 1.16 -16.64 23.48
CA GLU A 255 0.92 -17.57 22.39
C GLU A 255 0.51 -16.86 21.09
N ARG A 256 -0.26 -15.76 21.18
CA ARG A 256 -0.65 -14.94 20.03
C ARG A 256 0.52 -14.14 19.49
N ARG A 257 1.38 -13.59 20.37
CA ARG A 257 2.64 -12.91 19.98
C ARG A 257 3.54 -13.85 19.18
N LEU A 258 3.69 -15.10 19.64
CA LEU A 258 4.46 -16.10 18.91
C LEU A 258 3.83 -16.44 17.57
N ASN A 259 2.52 -16.70 17.51
CA ASN A 259 1.82 -17.01 16.26
C ASN A 259 1.97 -15.88 15.22
N VAL A 260 1.85 -14.62 15.66
CA VAL A 260 2.09 -13.46 14.81
C VAL A 260 3.50 -13.44 14.30
N ALA A 261 4.50 -13.66 15.15
CA ALA A 261 5.90 -13.67 14.76
C ALA A 261 6.21 -14.76 13.73
N ILE A 262 5.96 -16.03 14.05
CA ILE A 262 6.39 -17.16 13.21
C ILE A 262 5.73 -17.19 11.81
N THR A 263 4.65 -16.43 11.61
CA THR A 263 3.93 -16.29 10.33
C THR A 263 4.34 -15.07 9.49
N ARG A 264 5.42 -14.35 9.86
CA ARG A 264 5.96 -13.18 9.13
C ARG A 264 6.87 -13.54 7.96
N ALA A 265 7.40 -14.76 7.93
CA ALA A 265 8.28 -15.22 6.86
C ALA A 265 7.49 -15.77 5.67
N ARG A 266 7.93 -15.42 4.45
CA ARG A 266 7.39 -16.01 3.21
C ARG A 266 8.16 -17.27 2.79
N ARG A 267 9.46 -17.37 3.02
CA ARG A 267 10.30 -18.50 2.56
C ARG A 267 11.01 -19.23 3.68
N ARG A 268 11.59 -18.49 4.63
CA ARG A 268 12.43 -19.08 5.67
C ARG A 268 12.31 -18.38 7.01
N VAL A 269 12.30 -19.19 8.06
CA VAL A 269 12.51 -18.75 9.44
C VAL A 269 13.84 -19.31 9.96
N GLU A 270 14.68 -18.45 10.50
CA GLU A 270 15.89 -18.85 11.23
C GLU A 270 15.75 -18.46 12.71
N ILE A 271 15.66 -19.43 13.60
CA ILE A 271 15.59 -19.20 15.04
C ILE A 271 17.00 -19.25 15.61
N VAL A 272 17.46 -18.16 16.20
CA VAL A 272 18.74 -18.06 16.89
C VAL A 272 18.47 -18.10 18.39
N SER A 273 19.03 -19.08 19.10
CA SER A 273 18.87 -19.19 20.56
C SER A 273 20.05 -19.84 21.24
N SER A 274 20.21 -19.53 22.53
CA SER A 274 21.30 -20.04 23.37
C SER A 274 20.90 -21.27 24.21
N PHE A 275 19.73 -21.87 23.92
CA PHE A 275 19.19 -23.06 24.57
C PHE A 275 18.35 -23.86 23.55
N ARG A 276 18.12 -25.14 23.83
CA ARG A 276 17.32 -26.07 23.02
C ARG A 276 15.96 -26.33 23.61
N ALA A 277 15.06 -26.93 22.82
CA ALA A 277 13.76 -27.38 23.32
C ALA A 277 13.90 -28.36 24.51
N SER A 278 14.94 -29.21 24.50
CA SER A 278 15.25 -30.16 25.56
C SER A 278 15.60 -29.52 26.90
N ASP A 279 16.07 -28.27 26.89
CA ASP A 279 16.49 -27.53 28.09
C ASP A 279 15.27 -26.92 28.82
N MET A 280 14.11 -26.87 28.15
CA MET A 280 12.88 -26.29 28.67
C MET A 280 12.05 -27.31 29.46
N GLN A 281 11.72 -26.97 30.71
CA GLN A 281 10.82 -27.75 31.54
C GLN A 281 9.35 -27.51 31.18
N GLU A 282 8.47 -28.42 31.58
CA GLU A 282 7.02 -28.21 31.47
C GLU A 282 6.57 -26.97 32.24
N THR A 283 5.60 -26.26 31.67
CA THR A 283 5.20 -24.93 32.14
C THR A 283 3.71 -24.69 31.95
N GLY A 284 3.12 -23.94 32.88
CA GLY A 284 1.71 -23.52 32.80
C GLY A 284 1.48 -22.31 31.88
N SER A 285 2.54 -21.63 31.42
CA SER A 285 2.42 -20.52 30.48
C SER A 285 2.24 -21.05 29.05
N ASP A 286 1.13 -20.69 28.41
CA ASP A 286 0.82 -21.09 27.04
C ASP A 286 1.91 -20.63 26.05
N GLY A 287 2.38 -19.38 26.17
CA GLY A 287 3.45 -18.85 25.32
C GLY A 287 4.75 -19.64 25.43
N ASN A 288 5.17 -19.98 26.66
CA ASN A 288 6.38 -20.79 26.88
C ASN A 288 6.22 -22.22 26.34
N ARG A 289 5.04 -22.84 26.51
CA ARG A 289 4.73 -24.16 25.97
C ARG A 289 4.78 -24.16 24.44
N HIS A 290 4.22 -23.13 23.81
CA HIS A 290 4.28 -22.99 22.35
C HIS A 290 5.69 -22.71 21.84
N LEU A 291 6.51 -21.95 22.57
CA LEU A 291 7.91 -21.75 22.23
C LEU A 291 8.69 -23.07 22.26
N LYS A 292 8.55 -23.84 23.34
CA LYS A 292 9.19 -25.16 23.48
C LYS A 292 8.86 -26.05 22.29
N ASN A 293 7.57 -26.19 21.98
CA ASN A 293 7.11 -27.04 20.88
C ASN A 293 7.54 -26.52 19.51
N TYR A 294 7.69 -25.19 19.35
CA TYR A 294 8.14 -24.61 18.08
C TYR A 294 9.65 -24.77 17.87
N LEU A 295 10.46 -24.61 18.92
CA LEU A 295 11.88 -24.95 18.90
C LEU A 295 12.08 -26.43 18.59
N ASP A 296 11.26 -27.28 19.19
CA ASP A 296 11.29 -28.71 18.95
C ASP A 296 10.96 -29.08 17.51
N PHE A 297 9.95 -28.41 16.94
CA PHE A 297 9.63 -28.50 15.52
C PHE A 297 10.76 -27.99 14.62
N ALA A 298 11.45 -26.91 15.01
CA ALA A 298 12.60 -26.40 14.26
C ALA A 298 13.82 -27.34 14.31
N GLU A 299 13.99 -28.11 15.39
CA GLU A 299 15.09 -29.07 15.55
C GLU A 299 14.82 -30.42 14.85
N ARG A 300 13.57 -30.90 14.90
CA ARG A 300 13.19 -32.26 14.44
C ARG A 300 12.26 -32.29 13.23
N GLY A 301 11.81 -31.13 12.74
CA GLY A 301 10.86 -31.00 11.63
C GLY A 301 9.50 -31.65 11.93
N HIS A 302 8.83 -32.15 10.89
CA HIS A 302 7.53 -32.82 10.98
C HIS A 302 7.48 -33.99 11.96
N SER A 303 8.63 -34.63 12.25
CA SER A 303 8.68 -35.73 13.22
C SER A 303 8.32 -35.29 14.65
N ALA A 304 8.54 -34.01 14.99
CA ALA A 304 8.09 -33.41 16.26
C ALA A 304 6.55 -33.33 16.37
N LEU A 305 5.85 -33.22 15.24
CA LEU A 305 4.39 -33.23 15.18
C LEU A 305 3.85 -34.66 14.97
N ALA A 306 4.69 -35.59 14.51
CA ALA A 306 4.34 -36.98 14.19
C ALA A 306 4.01 -37.85 15.41
N GLU A 307 4.56 -37.54 16.60
CA GLU A 307 4.16 -38.22 17.84
C GLU A 307 2.68 -37.92 18.20
N ASP A 308 2.11 -36.81 17.69
CA ASP A 308 0.68 -36.46 17.74
C ASP A 308 -0.07 -36.79 16.43
N MET A 309 0.62 -36.91 15.29
CA MET A 309 0.04 -37.12 13.95
C MET A 309 0.11 -38.60 13.51
N SER A 310 -0.88 -39.40 13.91
CA SER A 310 -1.24 -40.59 13.13
C SER A 310 -2.01 -40.15 11.89
N GLY A 311 -1.29 -39.72 10.85
CA GLY A 311 -1.89 -38.97 9.72
C GLY A 311 -1.33 -39.30 8.34
N SER A 312 -1.38 -40.57 7.96
CA SER A 312 -1.55 -41.10 6.58
C SER A 312 -0.70 -40.50 5.45
N VAL A 313 0.32 -41.25 5.03
CA VAL A 313 0.73 -41.34 3.61
C VAL A 313 -0.47 -41.93 2.87
N GLY A 314 -1.25 -41.09 2.21
CA GLY A 314 -2.47 -41.52 1.55
C GLY A 314 -2.18 -42.38 0.32
N ASP A 315 -2.90 -43.49 0.19
CA ASP A 315 -3.07 -44.18 -1.09
C ASP A 315 -3.85 -43.29 -2.08
N VAL A 316 -3.78 -43.63 -3.36
CA VAL A 316 -4.41 -42.88 -4.46
C VAL A 316 -5.93 -42.73 -4.25
N GLU A 317 -6.48 -41.53 -4.44
CA GLU A 317 -7.87 -41.22 -4.09
C GLU A 317 -8.88 -41.63 -5.19
N SER A 318 -8.40 -41.96 -6.40
CA SER A 318 -9.24 -42.32 -7.54
C SER A 318 -8.59 -43.38 -8.45
N PRO A 319 -9.37 -44.35 -8.98
CA PRO A 319 -8.88 -45.28 -10.01
C PRO A 319 -8.33 -44.58 -11.26
N PHE A 320 -8.81 -43.37 -11.55
CA PHE A 320 -8.28 -42.54 -12.64
C PHE A 320 -6.86 -42.03 -12.35
N GLU A 321 -6.61 -41.52 -11.15
CA GLU A 321 -5.27 -41.09 -10.72
C GLU A 321 -4.30 -42.27 -10.76
N GLU A 322 -4.71 -43.46 -10.32
CA GLU A 322 -3.87 -44.65 -10.37
C GLU A 322 -3.44 -44.99 -11.80
N GLU A 323 -4.35 -44.84 -12.75
CA GLU A 323 -4.08 -45.11 -14.15
C GLU A 323 -3.09 -44.10 -14.74
N VAL A 324 -3.22 -42.82 -14.40
CA VAL A 324 -2.26 -41.78 -14.80
C VAL A 324 -0.88 -42.05 -14.18
N VAL A 325 -0.82 -42.38 -12.88
CA VAL A 325 0.44 -42.75 -12.19
C VAL A 325 1.11 -43.94 -12.86
N ARG A 326 0.36 -45.02 -13.15
CA ARG A 326 0.90 -46.21 -13.84
C ARG A 326 1.43 -45.86 -15.22
N THR A 327 0.72 -44.99 -15.94
CA THR A 327 1.11 -44.55 -17.29
C THR A 327 2.43 -43.77 -17.25
N ILE A 328 2.58 -42.80 -16.33
CA ILE A 328 3.83 -42.04 -16.14
C ILE A 328 4.99 -42.98 -15.78
N ARG A 329 4.77 -43.92 -14.85
CA ARG A 329 5.78 -44.91 -14.44
C ARG A 329 6.18 -45.84 -15.60
N SER A 330 5.25 -46.20 -16.48
CA SER A 330 5.53 -47.05 -17.64
C SER A 330 6.50 -46.39 -18.65
N TRP A 331 6.59 -45.06 -18.64
CA TRP A 331 7.53 -44.30 -19.47
C TRP A 331 8.91 -44.13 -18.82
N GLY A 332 9.11 -44.65 -17.60
CA GLY A 332 10.38 -44.58 -16.87
C GLY A 332 10.54 -43.36 -15.96
N TYR A 333 9.50 -42.54 -15.77
CA TYR A 333 9.53 -41.40 -14.85
C TYR A 333 9.02 -41.78 -13.45
N GLY A 334 9.53 -41.10 -12.42
CA GLY A 334 8.97 -41.18 -11.07
C GLY A 334 7.57 -40.55 -11.02
N ALA A 335 6.73 -41.04 -10.11
CA ALA A 335 5.43 -40.44 -9.84
C ALA A 335 5.06 -40.68 -8.38
N VAL A 336 4.88 -39.58 -7.64
CA VAL A 336 4.47 -39.56 -6.23
C VAL A 336 3.04 -39.04 -6.18
N SER A 337 2.11 -39.82 -5.66
CA SER A 337 0.72 -39.40 -5.49
C SER A 337 0.56 -38.54 -4.25
N GLN A 338 -0.42 -37.63 -4.28
CA GLN A 338 -0.91 -36.91 -3.11
C GLN A 338 0.20 -36.14 -2.36
N VAL A 339 0.95 -35.32 -3.10
CA VAL A 339 2.07 -34.53 -2.55
C VAL A 339 1.52 -33.39 -1.68
N GLY A 340 1.95 -33.31 -0.41
CA GLY A 340 1.56 -32.28 0.58
C GLY A 340 1.05 -32.87 1.90
N SER A 341 1.12 -32.11 3.01
CA SER A 341 0.90 -32.67 4.35
C SER A 341 -0.47 -32.39 4.98
N ALA A 342 -1.25 -31.39 4.55
CA ALA A 342 -2.64 -31.22 5.01
C ALA A 342 -3.52 -30.31 4.13
N GLY A 343 -4.83 -30.58 4.09
CA GLY A 343 -5.85 -29.70 3.50
C GLY A 343 -5.96 -29.71 1.98
N TYR A 344 -4.85 -29.45 1.27
CA TYR A 344 -4.78 -29.54 -0.20
C TYR A 344 -3.51 -30.28 -0.62
N ARG A 345 -3.64 -31.16 -1.60
CA ARG A 345 -2.56 -31.99 -2.12
C ARG A 345 -2.52 -31.89 -3.64
N VAL A 346 -1.31 -31.93 -4.19
CA VAL A 346 -1.15 -32.10 -5.65
C VAL A 346 -1.34 -33.58 -5.96
N ASP A 347 -2.30 -33.89 -6.84
CA ASP A 347 -2.74 -35.27 -7.08
C ASP A 347 -1.56 -36.17 -7.46
N ILE A 348 -0.67 -35.70 -8.35
CA ILE A 348 0.55 -36.43 -8.72
C ILE A 348 1.72 -35.44 -8.92
N GLY A 349 2.83 -35.65 -8.23
CA GLY A 349 4.10 -34.98 -8.48
C GLY A 349 5.09 -35.86 -9.25
N VAL A 350 5.67 -35.33 -10.33
CA VAL A 350 6.77 -35.96 -11.09
C VAL A 350 8.11 -35.40 -10.59
N PRO A 351 8.94 -36.18 -9.89
CA PRO A 351 10.23 -35.74 -9.39
C PRO A 351 11.24 -35.57 -10.52
N HIS A 352 12.23 -34.71 -10.30
CA HIS A 352 13.38 -34.59 -11.18
C HIS A 352 14.22 -35.89 -11.14
N PRO A 353 14.64 -36.45 -12.30
CA PRO A 353 15.47 -37.67 -12.32
C PRO A 353 16.80 -37.51 -11.56
N ASP A 354 17.48 -36.37 -11.76
CA ASP A 354 18.84 -36.12 -11.22
C ASP A 354 18.89 -35.20 -9.98
N GLN A 355 17.76 -34.65 -9.51
CA GLN A 355 17.70 -33.72 -8.35
C GLN A 355 16.67 -34.23 -7.33
N PRO A 356 17.09 -35.10 -6.38
CA PRO A 356 16.21 -35.60 -5.33
C PRO A 356 15.57 -34.46 -4.53
N GLY A 357 14.28 -34.58 -4.18
CA GLY A 357 13.55 -33.58 -3.38
C GLY A 357 12.91 -32.43 -4.17
N ARG A 358 13.12 -32.35 -5.50
CA ARG A 358 12.51 -31.36 -6.39
C ARG A 358 11.53 -32.01 -7.36
N PHE A 359 10.33 -31.45 -7.48
CA PHE A 359 9.33 -31.81 -8.48
C PHE A 359 9.42 -30.90 -9.70
N VAL A 360 9.34 -31.49 -10.90
CA VAL A 360 9.38 -30.77 -12.18
C VAL A 360 8.00 -30.48 -12.72
N LEU A 361 7.02 -31.34 -12.44
CA LEU A 361 5.66 -31.21 -12.91
C LEU A 361 4.69 -31.71 -11.85
N GLY A 362 3.65 -30.93 -11.57
CA GLY A 362 2.46 -31.36 -10.85
C GLY A 362 1.35 -31.68 -11.84
N VAL A 363 0.71 -32.83 -11.71
CA VAL A 363 -0.44 -33.23 -12.52
C VAL A 363 -1.69 -33.17 -11.67
N GLU A 364 -2.66 -32.36 -12.10
CA GLU A 364 -3.99 -32.28 -11.47
C GLU A 364 -4.99 -33.12 -12.29
N CYS A 365 -5.68 -34.03 -11.62
CA CYS A 365 -6.76 -34.86 -12.15
C CYS A 365 -8.11 -34.30 -11.66
N ASP A 366 -9.15 -34.38 -12.49
CA ASP A 366 -10.51 -33.91 -12.14
C ASP A 366 -11.28 -34.89 -11.24
N GLY A 367 -10.66 -35.33 -10.14
CA GLY A 367 -11.25 -36.24 -9.13
C GLY A 367 -12.31 -35.61 -8.23
N ALA A 368 -12.84 -36.36 -7.25
CA ALA A 368 -13.87 -35.89 -6.31
C ALA A 368 -13.42 -34.65 -5.50
N ALA A 369 -12.12 -34.50 -5.23
CA ALA A 369 -11.51 -33.32 -4.62
C ALA A 369 -11.59 -32.06 -5.52
N TYR A 370 -11.67 -32.23 -6.84
CA TYR A 370 -11.88 -31.14 -7.80
C TYR A 370 -13.29 -30.54 -7.59
N HIS A 371 -14.32 -31.35 -7.33
CA HIS A 371 -15.74 -30.94 -7.29
C HIS A 371 -16.22 -30.22 -6.02
N SER A 372 -15.38 -30.11 -4.98
CA SER A 372 -15.78 -29.53 -3.68
C SER A 372 -15.66 -28.00 -3.60
N ALA A 373 -15.09 -27.33 -4.60
CA ALA A 373 -14.94 -25.86 -4.63
C ALA A 373 -16.24 -25.15 -5.08
N LYS A 374 -16.72 -24.20 -4.27
CA LYS A 374 -18.02 -23.51 -4.45
C LYS A 374 -18.10 -22.60 -5.68
N THR A 375 -16.98 -22.15 -6.26
CA THR A 375 -16.96 -21.30 -7.47
C THR A 375 -15.84 -21.68 -8.44
N ALA A 376 -16.07 -21.49 -9.75
CA ALA A 376 -15.09 -21.79 -10.80
C ALA A 376 -13.87 -20.85 -10.77
N ARG A 377 -14.03 -19.61 -10.29
CA ARG A 377 -12.94 -18.61 -10.25
C ARG A 377 -11.87 -18.94 -9.21
N ASP A 378 -12.29 -19.42 -8.03
CA ASP A 378 -11.39 -19.92 -6.98
C ASP A 378 -10.69 -21.22 -7.40
N ARG A 379 -11.42 -22.09 -8.13
CA ARG A 379 -10.96 -23.41 -8.59
C ARG A 379 -9.87 -23.34 -9.66
N ASP A 380 -9.98 -22.39 -10.60
CA ASP A 380 -9.18 -22.44 -11.83
C ASP A 380 -8.11 -21.35 -11.96
N ARG A 381 -8.30 -20.14 -11.41
CA ARG A 381 -7.30 -19.05 -11.56
C ARG A 381 -6.41 -18.86 -10.35
N LEU A 382 -7.01 -18.76 -9.16
CA LEU A 382 -6.25 -18.47 -7.95
C LEU A 382 -5.33 -19.65 -7.59
N ARG A 383 -5.86 -20.87 -7.60
CA ARG A 383 -5.12 -22.10 -7.30
C ARG A 383 -3.89 -22.28 -8.18
N GLU A 384 -4.08 -22.23 -9.50
CA GLU A 384 -2.98 -22.39 -10.45
C GLU A 384 -1.94 -21.29 -10.26
N SER A 385 -2.36 -20.04 -10.04
CA SER A 385 -1.44 -18.93 -9.78
C SER A 385 -0.61 -19.12 -8.51
N VAL A 386 -1.20 -19.68 -7.45
CA VAL A 386 -0.51 -19.97 -6.18
C VAL A 386 0.50 -21.09 -6.39
N LEU A 387 0.10 -22.22 -6.96
CA LEU A 387 0.98 -23.37 -7.22
C LEU A 387 2.14 -23.01 -8.15
N ARG A 388 1.87 -22.27 -9.23
CA ARG A 388 2.93 -21.75 -10.11
C ARG A 388 3.88 -20.82 -9.37
N GLY A 389 3.35 -19.96 -8.50
CA GLY A 389 4.17 -19.16 -7.59
C GLY A 389 5.03 -20.00 -6.64
N LEU A 390 4.56 -21.18 -6.23
CA LEU A 390 5.30 -22.14 -5.39
C LEU A 390 6.31 -22.99 -6.18
N GLY A 391 6.52 -22.67 -7.47
CA GLY A 391 7.49 -23.32 -8.33
C GLY A 391 6.98 -24.56 -9.05
N TRP A 392 5.68 -24.84 -8.98
CA TRP A 392 5.08 -25.93 -9.75
C TRP A 392 4.81 -25.52 -11.20
N GLU A 393 5.22 -26.35 -12.14
CA GLU A 393 4.56 -26.39 -13.44
C GLU A 393 3.37 -27.35 -13.35
N ILE A 394 2.17 -26.87 -13.67
CA ILE A 394 0.93 -27.66 -13.55
C ILE A 394 0.45 -28.11 -14.93
N HIS A 395 0.17 -29.41 -15.05
CA HIS A 395 -0.49 -30.01 -16.21
C HIS A 395 -1.82 -30.63 -15.76
N ARG A 396 -2.93 -30.17 -16.32
CA ARG A 396 -4.27 -30.66 -15.94
C ARG A 396 -4.78 -31.72 -16.91
N ILE A 397 -5.29 -32.81 -16.36
CA ILE A 397 -5.93 -33.89 -17.13
C ILE A 397 -7.38 -34.02 -16.69
N TRP A 398 -8.27 -34.00 -17.67
CA TRP A 398 -9.69 -34.22 -17.48
C TRP A 398 -10.01 -35.68 -17.78
N GLY A 399 -10.58 -36.42 -16.83
CA GLY A 399 -10.91 -37.83 -16.93
C GLY A 399 -11.80 -38.12 -18.13
N ILE A 400 -12.79 -37.27 -18.41
CA ILE A 400 -13.63 -37.41 -19.62
C ILE A 400 -12.79 -37.36 -20.90
N SER A 401 -11.81 -36.45 -20.96
CA SER A 401 -10.91 -36.34 -22.12
C SER A 401 -9.92 -37.49 -22.19
N TRP A 402 -9.42 -37.95 -21.03
CA TRP A 402 -8.53 -39.10 -20.92
C TRP A 402 -9.17 -40.38 -21.43
N TYR A 403 -10.43 -40.65 -21.05
CA TYR A 403 -11.14 -41.84 -21.53
C TYR A 403 -11.58 -41.73 -23.00
N ARG A 404 -11.91 -40.53 -23.48
CA ARG A 404 -12.39 -40.33 -24.86
C ARG A 404 -11.26 -40.29 -25.89
N ASP A 405 -10.10 -39.75 -25.53
CA ASP A 405 -8.97 -39.50 -26.44
C ASP A 405 -7.63 -39.73 -25.73
N ARG A 406 -7.45 -40.97 -25.24
CA ARG A 406 -6.31 -41.36 -24.41
C ARG A 406 -4.96 -41.11 -25.07
N ALA A 407 -4.80 -41.53 -26.32
CA ALA A 407 -3.52 -41.42 -27.03
C ALA A 407 -3.04 -39.97 -27.10
N THR A 408 -3.94 -39.03 -27.40
CA THR A 408 -3.61 -37.60 -27.48
C THR A 408 -3.30 -37.02 -26.09
N GLN A 409 -4.03 -37.41 -25.05
CA GLN A 409 -3.74 -36.93 -23.69
C GLN A 409 -2.42 -37.48 -23.16
N GLU A 410 -2.10 -38.74 -23.44
CA GLU A 410 -0.81 -39.36 -23.11
C GLU A 410 0.35 -38.65 -23.80
N GLU A 411 0.23 -38.35 -25.09
CA GLU A 411 1.26 -37.63 -25.84
C GLU A 411 1.48 -36.22 -25.28
N ARG A 412 0.39 -35.51 -24.94
CA ARG A 412 0.46 -34.19 -24.30
C ARG A 412 1.12 -34.22 -22.92
N LEU A 413 0.74 -35.18 -22.08
CA LEU A 413 1.33 -35.35 -20.75
C LEU A 413 2.82 -35.66 -20.86
N LYS A 414 3.19 -36.58 -21.76
CA LYS A 414 4.60 -36.94 -21.99
C LYS A 414 5.42 -35.75 -22.50
N ALA A 415 4.88 -34.98 -23.44
CA ALA A 415 5.52 -33.76 -23.92
C ALA A 415 5.70 -32.73 -22.80
N ALA A 416 4.69 -32.56 -21.93
CA ALA A 416 4.76 -31.65 -20.79
C ALA A 416 5.84 -32.06 -19.78
N ILE A 417 5.96 -33.36 -19.45
CA ILE A 417 7.02 -33.88 -18.58
C ILE A 417 8.40 -33.62 -19.19
N GLN A 418 8.59 -33.91 -20.48
CA GLN A 418 9.87 -33.69 -21.16
C GLN A 418 10.25 -32.21 -21.22
N GLN A 419 9.29 -31.32 -21.50
CA GLN A 419 9.50 -29.88 -21.48
C GLN A 419 9.85 -29.37 -20.08
N ALA A 420 9.16 -29.87 -19.05
CA ALA A 420 9.41 -29.47 -17.66
C ALA A 420 10.80 -29.91 -17.17
N ILE A 421 11.23 -31.13 -17.49
CA ILE A 421 12.59 -31.61 -17.20
C ILE A 421 13.62 -30.75 -17.94
N HIS A 422 13.43 -30.53 -19.24
CA HIS A 422 14.36 -29.73 -20.03
C HIS A 422 14.46 -28.28 -19.52
N ALA A 423 13.35 -27.66 -19.13
CA ALA A 423 13.33 -26.34 -18.52
C ALA A 423 13.96 -26.30 -17.12
N ALA A 424 13.93 -27.42 -16.37
CA ALA A 424 14.54 -27.54 -15.06
C ALA A 424 16.06 -27.76 -15.11
N ASP A 425 16.55 -28.46 -16.14
CA ASP A 425 17.97 -28.74 -16.41
C ASP A 425 18.71 -27.56 -17.06
N GLN A 426 18.00 -26.71 -17.80
CA GLN A 426 18.58 -25.45 -18.25
C GLN A 426 18.93 -24.61 -17.01
N PRO A 427 20.15 -24.05 -16.92
CA PRO A 427 20.44 -23.10 -15.87
C PRO A 427 19.38 -22.00 -15.99
N LYS A 428 18.59 -21.83 -14.93
CA LYS A 428 17.84 -20.59 -14.75
C LYS A 428 18.91 -19.51 -14.75
N THR A 429 19.21 -18.93 -15.92
CA THR A 429 19.42 -17.49 -16.01
C THR A 429 18.29 -16.97 -15.16
N GLN A 430 18.63 -16.47 -13.97
CA GLN A 430 17.64 -15.86 -13.11
C GLN A 430 16.74 -15.08 -14.05
N PRO A 431 15.42 -15.22 -13.98
CA PRO A 431 14.63 -14.11 -14.40
C PRO A 431 15.17 -12.98 -13.52
N LYS A 432 16.07 -12.14 -14.07
CA LYS A 432 15.93 -10.70 -13.87
C LYS A 432 14.45 -10.54 -13.91
N THR A 433 13.88 -10.28 -12.74
CA THR A 433 12.47 -10.02 -12.51
C THR A 433 11.91 -9.67 -13.85
N ALA A 434 11.03 -10.52 -14.39
CA ALA A 434 10.17 -10.05 -15.45
C ALA A 434 9.60 -8.78 -14.82
N LYS A 435 10.17 -7.62 -15.23
CA LYS A 435 9.47 -6.37 -15.21
C LYS A 435 8.15 -6.82 -15.78
N ALA A 436 7.13 -6.76 -14.94
CA ALA A 436 5.76 -6.88 -15.38
C ALA A 436 5.75 -6.28 -16.79
N GLU A 437 5.20 -6.99 -17.78
CA GLU A 437 4.87 -6.35 -19.05
C GLU A 437 4.50 -4.92 -18.71
N PRO A 438 5.18 -3.91 -19.28
CA PRO A 438 4.90 -2.56 -18.85
C PRO A 438 3.41 -2.35 -19.09
N MET A 439 2.61 -2.47 -18.02
CA MET A 439 1.66 -1.45 -17.65
C MET A 439 2.37 -0.21 -18.09
N GLU A 440 1.88 0.40 -19.18
CA GLU A 440 2.39 1.66 -19.70
C GLU A 440 2.95 2.39 -18.51
N GLN A 441 4.27 2.56 -18.48
CA GLN A 441 4.87 3.38 -17.47
C GLN A 441 4.10 4.68 -17.64
N LEU A 442 3.15 4.92 -16.75
CA LEU A 442 2.76 6.26 -16.40
C LEU A 442 4.08 6.82 -15.94
N GLU A 443 4.78 7.45 -16.88
CA GLU A 443 5.78 8.43 -16.58
C GLU A 443 5.08 9.36 -15.61
N TYR A 444 5.29 9.10 -14.32
CA TYR A 444 5.03 10.08 -13.30
C TYR A 444 6.07 11.16 -13.56
N GLN A 445 5.71 12.07 -14.46
CA GLN A 445 6.30 13.38 -14.46
C GLN A 445 6.05 13.93 -13.06
N GLU A 446 7.11 14.26 -12.34
CA GLU A 446 6.97 15.12 -11.15
C GLU A 446 6.36 16.43 -11.66
N VAL A 447 5.03 16.50 -11.64
CA VAL A 447 4.31 17.75 -11.88
C VAL A 447 4.54 18.56 -10.61
N ASP A 448 5.38 19.57 -10.73
CA ASP A 448 5.43 20.64 -9.74
C ASP A 448 4.03 21.24 -9.63
N LEU A 449 3.30 20.87 -8.57
CA LEU A 449 1.93 21.33 -8.32
C LEU A 449 1.88 22.84 -8.02
N GLU A 450 3.02 23.49 -7.81
CA GLU A 450 3.13 24.94 -7.65
C GLU A 450 3.40 25.67 -8.97
N ALA A 451 3.83 24.97 -10.03
CA ALA A 451 4.03 25.56 -11.34
C ALA A 451 2.69 25.88 -12.01
N ALA A 452 2.58 27.08 -12.57
CA ALA A 452 1.40 27.47 -13.33
C ALA A 452 1.21 26.54 -14.55
N PRO A 453 -0.01 26.01 -14.79
CA PRO A 453 -0.27 25.13 -15.93
C PRO A 453 0.15 25.75 -17.28
N GLU A 454 0.65 24.93 -18.22
CA GLU A 454 1.21 25.40 -19.51
C GLU A 454 0.23 26.21 -20.37
N TRP A 455 -1.08 25.99 -20.20
CA TRP A 455 -2.14 26.71 -20.92
C TRP A 455 -2.46 28.09 -20.31
N THR A 456 -1.82 28.46 -19.21
CA THR A 456 -1.95 29.79 -18.61
C THR A 456 -0.99 30.79 -19.26
N VAL A 457 -1.33 32.07 -19.22
CA VAL A 457 -0.45 33.14 -19.70
C VAL A 457 -0.25 34.19 -18.60
N PRO A 458 0.96 34.73 -18.40
CA PRO A 458 1.18 35.76 -17.38
C PRO A 458 0.39 37.03 -17.73
N TYR A 459 -0.30 37.60 -16.74
CA TYR A 459 -1.06 38.84 -16.91
C TYR A 459 -0.11 40.03 -17.10
N ARG A 460 -0.03 40.51 -18.34
CA ARG A 460 0.79 41.68 -18.68
C ARG A 460 0.03 42.98 -18.49
N LYS A 461 0.51 43.83 -17.58
CA LYS A 461 -0.01 45.18 -17.40
C LYS A 461 0.38 46.05 -18.60
N TYR A 462 -0.58 46.80 -19.12
CA TYR A 462 -0.27 47.87 -20.06
C TYR A 462 0.55 48.93 -19.33
N SER A 463 1.79 49.12 -19.79
CA SER A 463 2.64 50.22 -19.34
C SER A 463 3.04 51.05 -20.55
N GLN A 464 2.78 52.36 -20.48
CA GLN A 464 3.25 53.28 -21.49
C GLN A 464 4.31 54.20 -20.89
N ARG A 465 5.58 53.87 -21.13
CA ARG A 465 6.68 54.78 -20.85
C ARG A 465 6.67 55.88 -21.91
N TYR A 466 6.24 57.08 -21.51
CA TYR A 466 6.37 58.36 -22.23
C TYR A 466 5.35 58.66 -23.34
N LYS A 467 4.18 59.21 -22.95
CA LYS A 467 3.40 60.16 -23.76
C LYS A 467 3.04 61.37 -22.91
N SER A 468 3.29 62.58 -23.42
CA SER A 468 2.79 63.81 -22.82
C SER A 468 1.34 64.02 -23.27
N TYR A 469 0.39 63.89 -22.35
CA TYR A 469 -1.02 64.16 -22.61
C TYR A 469 -1.28 65.67 -22.57
N ARG A 470 -2.06 66.19 -23.53
CA ARG A 470 -2.26 67.65 -23.66
C ARG A 470 -3.28 68.22 -22.70
N TYR A 471 -4.21 67.39 -22.24
CA TYR A 471 -5.34 67.81 -21.41
C TYR A 471 -5.50 66.87 -20.21
N GLU A 472 -5.98 67.45 -19.10
CA GLU A 472 -6.41 66.69 -17.93
C GLU A 472 -7.59 65.77 -18.29
N PRO A 473 -7.65 64.55 -17.74
CA PRO A 473 -8.61 63.53 -18.17
C PRO A 473 -10.08 63.90 -17.86
N GLY A 474 -10.31 64.91 -17.01
CA GLY A 474 -11.64 65.46 -16.73
C GLY A 474 -12.15 66.46 -17.77
N LYS A 475 -11.30 67.02 -18.64
CA LYS A 475 -11.71 67.97 -19.68
C LYS A 475 -12.27 67.21 -20.89
N VAL A 476 -13.28 67.77 -21.54
CA VAL A 476 -13.89 67.18 -22.75
C VAL A 476 -12.85 67.05 -23.87
N ASP A 477 -11.89 67.99 -23.95
CA ASP A 477 -10.81 67.98 -24.93
C ASP A 477 -9.81 66.82 -24.77
N ALA A 478 -9.83 66.12 -23.62
CA ALA A 478 -9.01 64.92 -23.40
C ALA A 478 -9.59 63.65 -24.05
N LEU A 479 -10.82 63.70 -24.59
CA LEU A 479 -11.49 62.52 -25.18
C LEU A 479 -10.68 61.84 -26.29
N PRO A 480 -10.04 62.54 -27.25
CA PRO A 480 -9.24 61.89 -28.29
C PRO A 480 -8.03 61.13 -27.72
N ASP A 481 -7.33 61.74 -26.76
CA ASP A 481 -6.19 61.12 -26.06
C ASP A 481 -6.64 59.90 -25.26
N LEU A 482 -7.79 60.01 -24.55
CA LEU A 482 -8.39 58.91 -23.81
C LEU A 482 -8.86 57.77 -24.72
N ILE A 483 -9.42 58.04 -25.90
CA ILE A 483 -9.82 57.00 -26.87
C ILE A 483 -8.59 56.24 -27.36
N SER A 484 -7.51 56.95 -27.73
CA SER A 484 -6.26 56.32 -28.15
C SER A 484 -5.65 55.49 -27.03
N TYR A 485 -5.67 56.00 -25.80
CA TYR A 485 -5.14 55.29 -24.64
C TYR A 485 -5.97 54.06 -24.27
N CYS A 486 -7.30 54.21 -24.18
CA CYS A 486 -8.20 53.09 -23.91
C CYS A 486 -8.07 52.00 -24.98
N SER A 487 -7.92 52.37 -26.25
CA SER A 487 -7.70 51.40 -27.33
C SER A 487 -6.37 50.64 -27.15
N ALA A 488 -5.32 51.31 -26.68
CA ALA A 488 -4.03 50.67 -26.40
C ALA A 488 -4.09 49.76 -25.16
N VAL A 489 -4.72 50.19 -24.07
CA VAL A 489 -4.97 49.34 -22.89
C VAL A 489 -5.77 48.10 -23.27
N LEU A 490 -6.86 48.27 -24.03
CA LEU A 490 -7.70 47.16 -24.48
C LEU A 490 -6.97 46.22 -25.44
N SER A 491 -5.97 46.69 -26.20
CA SER A 491 -5.18 45.81 -27.07
C SER A 491 -4.28 44.82 -26.32
N VAL A 492 -4.02 45.07 -25.03
CA VAL A 492 -3.15 44.24 -24.19
C VAL A 492 -3.93 43.54 -23.07
N GLU A 493 -4.84 44.25 -22.41
CA GLU A 493 -5.50 43.74 -21.19
C GLU A 493 -6.94 43.25 -21.41
N ALA A 494 -7.54 43.42 -22.60
CA ALA A 494 -8.92 42.95 -22.81
C ALA A 494 -9.02 41.41 -22.77
N PRO A 495 -10.11 40.83 -22.22
CA PRO A 495 -11.21 41.50 -21.51
C PRO A 495 -10.79 42.08 -20.15
N VAL A 496 -11.23 43.31 -19.85
CA VAL A 496 -10.82 44.07 -18.64
C VAL A 496 -11.98 44.81 -17.99
N HIS A 497 -11.97 44.94 -16.66
CA HIS A 497 -12.97 45.72 -15.92
C HIS A 497 -12.74 47.23 -16.09
N VAL A 498 -13.81 48.02 -16.14
CA VAL A 498 -13.73 49.49 -16.26
C VAL A 498 -12.88 50.12 -15.14
N ASP A 499 -12.95 49.58 -13.92
CA ASP A 499 -12.17 50.09 -12.79
C ASP A 499 -10.66 49.89 -12.97
N THR A 500 -10.23 48.79 -13.59
CA THR A 500 -8.81 48.56 -13.91
C THR A 500 -8.32 49.61 -14.92
N VAL A 501 -9.13 49.93 -15.94
CA VAL A 501 -8.80 51.01 -16.89
C VAL A 501 -8.72 52.37 -16.18
N LEU A 502 -9.62 52.65 -15.22
CA LEU A 502 -9.57 53.87 -14.43
C LEU A 502 -8.31 53.95 -13.56
N GLU A 503 -7.88 52.84 -12.97
CA GLU A 503 -6.62 52.78 -12.21
C GLU A 503 -5.40 53.04 -13.10
N ARG A 504 -5.38 52.51 -14.33
CA ARG A 504 -4.32 52.78 -15.33
C ARG A 504 -4.28 54.25 -15.73
N VAL A 505 -5.44 54.84 -16.03
CA VAL A 505 -5.55 56.28 -16.33
C VAL A 505 -5.06 57.12 -15.15
N LYS A 506 -5.42 56.77 -13.91
CA LYS A 506 -4.95 57.49 -12.72
C LYS A 506 -3.43 57.42 -12.56
N ALA A 507 -2.84 56.25 -12.77
CA ALA A 507 -1.41 56.05 -12.67
C ALA A 507 -0.65 56.85 -13.74
N ASP A 508 -1.07 56.76 -15.00
CA ASP A 508 -0.34 57.37 -16.13
C ASP A 508 -0.56 58.88 -16.26
N TRP A 509 -1.70 59.42 -15.80
CA TRP A 509 -1.94 60.88 -15.73
C TRP A 509 -1.54 61.48 -14.38
N GLY A 510 -1.08 60.69 -13.41
CA GLY A 510 -0.68 61.19 -12.08
C GLY A 510 -1.83 61.77 -11.25
N VAL A 511 -3.07 61.31 -11.45
CA VAL A 511 -4.26 61.85 -10.78
C VAL A 511 -4.64 60.99 -9.56
N GLY A 512 -4.66 61.60 -8.37
CA GLY A 512 -4.92 60.89 -7.12
C GLY A 512 -6.33 60.27 -7.01
N ARG A 513 -7.37 60.90 -7.57
CA ARG A 513 -8.76 60.39 -7.55
C ARG A 513 -9.45 60.57 -8.90
N ALA A 514 -10.10 59.51 -9.39
CA ALA A 514 -10.98 59.59 -10.55
C ALA A 514 -12.36 60.12 -10.13
N GLY A 515 -12.56 61.43 -10.23
CA GLY A 515 -13.87 62.06 -10.01
C GLY A 515 -14.92 61.68 -11.06
N SER A 516 -16.18 62.06 -10.82
CA SER A 516 -17.32 61.71 -11.69
C SER A 516 -17.11 62.09 -13.17
N GLN A 517 -16.46 63.22 -13.43
CA GLN A 517 -16.16 63.69 -14.77
C GLN A 517 -15.10 62.83 -15.48
N ILE A 518 -14.05 62.41 -14.77
CA ILE A 518 -13.03 61.50 -15.31
C ILE A 518 -13.65 60.14 -15.63
N GLN A 519 -14.46 59.60 -14.71
CA GLN A 519 -15.17 58.34 -14.94
C GLN A 519 -16.11 58.41 -16.15
N LYS A 520 -16.83 59.54 -16.32
CA LYS A 520 -17.71 59.78 -17.46
C LYS A 520 -16.92 59.81 -18.77
N ASN A 521 -15.81 60.54 -18.82
CA ASN A 521 -14.98 60.66 -20.01
C ASN A 521 -14.32 59.32 -20.39
N VAL A 522 -13.83 58.54 -19.41
CA VAL A 522 -13.25 57.22 -19.66
C VAL A 522 -14.30 56.23 -20.16
N ARG A 523 -15.51 56.18 -19.58
CA ARG A 523 -16.60 55.34 -20.10
C ARG A 523 -17.00 55.73 -21.53
N GLN A 524 -17.05 57.03 -21.82
CA GLN A 524 -17.31 57.52 -23.17
C GLN A 524 -16.20 57.11 -24.14
N ALA A 525 -14.93 57.23 -23.73
CA ALA A 525 -13.78 56.81 -24.52
C ALA A 525 -13.80 55.30 -24.80
N LEU A 526 -14.12 54.47 -23.80
CA LEU A 526 -14.25 53.01 -23.94
C LEU A 526 -15.35 52.61 -24.94
N GLY A 527 -16.47 53.34 -24.97
CA GLY A 527 -17.53 53.11 -25.95
C GLY A 527 -17.16 53.51 -27.39
N MET A 528 -16.14 54.34 -27.56
CA MET A 528 -15.64 54.81 -28.86
C MET A 528 -14.33 54.13 -29.28
N ALA A 529 -13.68 53.39 -28.37
CA ALA A 529 -12.42 52.71 -28.59
C ALA A 529 -12.54 51.59 -29.64
N ARG A 530 -11.48 51.43 -30.43
CA ARG A 530 -11.37 50.35 -31.41
C ARG A 530 -10.02 49.67 -31.31
N VAL A 531 -10.04 48.34 -31.27
CA VAL A 531 -8.84 47.49 -31.28
C VAL A 531 -8.85 46.72 -32.60
N ASN A 532 -7.80 46.86 -33.42
CA ASN A 532 -7.68 46.20 -34.72
C ASN A 532 -8.93 46.32 -35.63
N GLY A 533 -9.62 47.46 -35.58
CA GLY A 533 -10.84 47.72 -36.35
C GLY A 533 -12.15 47.25 -35.69
N ALA A 534 -12.10 46.40 -34.68
CA ALA A 534 -13.25 45.94 -33.90
C ALA A 534 -13.66 46.96 -32.83
N ARG A 535 -14.97 47.09 -32.59
CA ARG A 535 -15.52 47.98 -31.56
C ARG A 535 -15.47 47.31 -30.18
N ALA A 536 -14.99 48.07 -29.19
CA ALA A 536 -15.12 47.71 -27.79
C ALA A 536 -16.56 47.97 -27.31
N LYS A 537 -17.09 47.08 -26.48
CA LYS A 537 -18.41 47.23 -25.86
C LYS A 537 -18.28 47.07 -24.35
N VAL A 538 -18.82 48.03 -23.61
CA VAL A 538 -18.95 47.95 -22.15
C VAL A 538 -20.24 47.19 -21.83
N TYR A 539 -20.12 46.11 -21.08
CA TYR A 539 -21.25 45.27 -20.69
C TYR A 539 -21.78 45.65 -19.31
N ALA A 540 -22.99 45.17 -18.98
CA ALA A 540 -23.67 45.49 -17.72
C ALA A 540 -22.93 44.96 -16.48
N ASP A 541 -22.06 43.97 -16.65
CA ASP A 541 -21.18 43.42 -15.62
C ASP A 541 -19.92 44.24 -15.37
N GLY A 542 -19.75 45.39 -16.04
CA GLY A 542 -18.61 46.29 -15.87
C GLY A 542 -17.37 45.90 -16.66
N PHE A 543 -17.42 44.83 -17.46
CA PHE A 543 -16.31 44.40 -18.30
C PHE A 543 -16.40 44.96 -19.72
N VAL A 544 -15.24 45.26 -20.29
CA VAL A 544 -15.09 45.72 -21.67
C VAL A 544 -14.57 44.57 -22.51
N ARG A 545 -15.35 44.17 -23.52
CA ARG A 545 -14.99 43.11 -24.46
C ARG A 545 -14.87 43.67 -25.88
N VAL A 546 -13.94 43.15 -26.66
CA VAL A 546 -13.75 43.51 -28.07
C VAL A 546 -14.53 42.52 -28.93
N SER A 547 -15.30 43.02 -29.90
CA SER A 547 -16.15 42.15 -30.74
C SER A 547 -15.30 41.30 -31.68
N GLY A 548 -15.49 39.97 -31.68
CA GLY A 548 -14.77 39.03 -32.56
C GLY A 548 -13.62 38.27 -31.89
N ASP A 549 -13.37 38.49 -30.61
CA ASP A 549 -12.42 37.70 -29.81
C ASP A 549 -13.20 36.67 -28.99
N GLU A 550 -13.17 35.40 -29.41
CA GLU A 550 -13.91 34.30 -28.76
C GLU A 550 -13.07 33.58 -27.69
N SER A 551 -11.76 33.81 -27.63
CA SER A 551 -10.86 33.13 -26.70
C SER A 551 -10.51 34.05 -25.53
N THR A 552 -10.98 33.71 -24.33
CA THR A 552 -10.55 34.40 -23.09
C THR A 552 -9.44 33.57 -22.43
N PRO A 553 -8.15 33.94 -22.56
CA PRO A 553 -7.07 33.19 -21.95
C PRO A 553 -7.10 33.33 -20.42
N VAL A 554 -6.65 32.29 -19.72
CA VAL A 554 -6.54 32.30 -18.26
C VAL A 554 -5.22 32.91 -17.85
N ARG A 555 -5.27 34.03 -17.12
CA ARG A 555 -4.10 34.85 -16.85
C ARG A 555 -3.63 34.73 -15.40
N THR A 556 -2.40 34.29 -15.21
CA THR A 556 -1.75 34.14 -13.90
C THR A 556 -1.14 35.46 -13.44
N PRO A 557 -0.87 35.64 -12.13
CA PRO A 557 -0.10 36.78 -11.64
C PRO A 557 1.27 36.89 -12.34
N ASP A 558 1.72 38.11 -12.61
CA ASP A 558 3.08 38.38 -13.11
C ASP A 558 4.12 38.23 -11.98
N ASP A 559 5.40 38.06 -12.32
CA ASP A 559 6.51 37.85 -11.36
C ASP A 559 6.65 39.00 -10.34
N ASP A 560 6.12 40.19 -10.65
CA ASP A 560 6.07 41.37 -9.78
C ASP A 560 5.00 41.25 -8.64
N GLY A 561 4.26 40.14 -8.55
CA GLY A 561 3.42 39.79 -7.39
C GLY A 561 2.05 40.49 -7.31
N ASP A 562 1.62 41.17 -8.37
CA ASP A 562 0.36 41.92 -8.39
C ASP A 562 -0.87 41.02 -8.65
N ILE A 563 -1.40 40.44 -7.59
CA ILE A 563 -2.57 39.56 -7.60
C ILE A 563 -3.86 40.36 -7.90
N ARG A 564 -4.58 39.95 -8.97
CA ARG A 564 -5.88 40.56 -9.33
C ARG A 564 -6.97 40.11 -8.37
N LYS A 565 -7.79 41.07 -7.91
CA LYS A 565 -8.99 40.77 -7.10
C LYS A 565 -10.04 40.06 -7.95
N VAL A 566 -10.78 39.13 -7.34
CA VAL A 566 -11.79 38.30 -8.04
C VAL A 566 -12.84 39.11 -8.82
N ASN A 567 -13.25 40.27 -8.32
CA ASN A 567 -14.23 41.15 -8.96
C ASN A 567 -13.69 41.89 -10.20
N LEU A 568 -12.37 41.91 -10.40
CA LEU A 568 -11.71 42.51 -11.56
C LEU A 568 -11.33 41.46 -12.62
N ILE A 569 -11.58 40.18 -12.35
CA ILE A 569 -11.36 39.08 -13.30
C ILE A 569 -12.69 38.79 -14.03
N PRO A 570 -12.69 38.77 -15.38
CA PRO A 570 -13.86 38.39 -16.16
C PRO A 570 -14.40 37.01 -15.75
N PRO A 571 -15.73 36.84 -15.59
CA PRO A 571 -16.30 35.53 -15.28
C PRO A 571 -15.94 34.44 -16.30
N GLU A 572 -15.79 34.81 -17.57
CA GLU A 572 -15.40 33.89 -18.65
C GLU A 572 -13.99 33.31 -18.45
N GLU A 573 -13.09 34.09 -17.84
CA GLU A 573 -11.73 33.65 -17.53
C GLU A 573 -11.72 32.59 -16.42
N ILE A 574 -12.60 32.75 -15.42
CA ILE A 574 -12.78 31.76 -14.35
C ILE A 574 -13.47 30.50 -14.89
N GLU A 575 -14.45 30.66 -15.78
CA GLU A 575 -15.13 29.54 -16.46
C GLU A 575 -14.14 28.72 -17.30
N GLU A 576 -13.25 29.37 -18.05
CA GLU A 576 -12.21 28.69 -18.83
C GLU A 576 -11.21 27.97 -17.92
N ALA A 577 -10.80 28.59 -16.81
CA ALA A 577 -9.93 27.96 -15.82
C ALA A 577 -10.55 26.68 -15.24
N VAL A 578 -11.85 26.70 -14.90
CA VAL A 578 -12.56 25.51 -14.40
C VAL A 578 -12.58 24.40 -15.45
N VAL A 579 -12.88 24.72 -16.72
CA VAL A 579 -12.92 23.72 -17.80
C VAL A 579 -11.55 23.08 -18.01
N ARG A 580 -10.48 23.87 -18.04
CA ARG A 580 -9.11 23.39 -18.22
C ARG A 580 -8.61 22.56 -17.04
N VAL A 581 -8.91 22.98 -15.81
CA VAL A 581 -8.59 22.19 -14.59
C VAL A 581 -9.30 20.84 -14.59
N VAL A 582 -10.58 20.80 -14.99
CA VAL A 582 -11.33 19.54 -15.10
C VAL A 582 -10.79 18.67 -16.25
N ALA A 583 -10.31 19.28 -17.35
CA ALA A 583 -9.68 18.57 -18.45
C ALA A 583 -8.36 17.89 -18.03
N ASP A 584 -7.50 18.61 -17.29
CA ASP A 584 -6.19 18.10 -16.86
C ASP A 584 -6.33 17.03 -15.76
N ALA A 585 -7.29 17.20 -14.85
CA ALA A 585 -7.45 16.28 -13.73
C ALA A 585 -8.11 14.93 -14.11
N VAL A 586 -8.78 14.84 -15.27
CA VAL A 586 -9.62 13.72 -15.73
C VAL A 586 -10.85 13.46 -14.84
N PHE A 587 -10.71 13.58 -13.51
CA PHE A 587 -11.75 13.59 -12.50
C PHE A 587 -11.37 14.60 -11.40
N ALA A 588 -12.28 15.52 -11.04
CA ALA A 588 -12.05 16.43 -9.92
C ALA A 588 -13.34 16.68 -9.14
N ASN A 589 -13.24 16.68 -7.81
CA ASN A 589 -14.33 17.09 -6.94
C ASN A 589 -14.40 18.62 -6.80
N GLU A 590 -15.53 19.14 -6.31
CA GLU A 590 -15.77 20.59 -6.23
C GLU A 590 -14.71 21.34 -5.41
N GLU A 591 -14.19 20.73 -4.33
CA GLU A 591 -13.18 21.35 -3.47
C GLU A 591 -11.79 21.37 -4.12
N GLN A 592 -11.41 20.32 -4.85
CA GLN A 592 -10.18 20.28 -5.63
C GLN A 592 -10.17 21.34 -6.73
N ILE A 593 -11.30 21.52 -7.43
CA ILE A 593 -11.44 22.57 -8.45
C ILE A 593 -11.28 23.95 -7.81
N LYS A 594 -11.94 24.20 -6.66
CA LYS A 594 -11.80 25.47 -5.93
C LYS A 594 -10.36 25.73 -5.50
N GLN A 595 -9.65 24.72 -4.99
CA GLN A 595 -8.26 24.87 -4.55
C GLN A 595 -7.31 25.15 -5.72
N THR A 596 -7.46 24.42 -6.83
CA THR A 596 -6.59 24.54 -8.01
C THR A 596 -6.80 25.87 -8.71
N VAL A 597 -8.07 26.27 -8.96
CA VAL A 597 -8.39 27.58 -9.54
C VAL A 597 -7.89 28.72 -8.66
N ARG A 598 -7.97 28.57 -7.33
CA ARG A 598 -7.43 29.54 -6.37
C ARG A 598 -5.90 29.67 -6.48
N GLY A 599 -5.20 28.55 -6.67
CA GLY A 599 -3.76 28.52 -6.92
C GLY A 599 -3.37 29.26 -8.20
N ILE A 600 -4.06 28.97 -9.32
CA ILE A 600 -3.81 29.59 -10.63
C ILE A 600 -3.89 31.12 -10.58
N PHE A 601 -4.86 31.67 -9.87
CA PHE A 601 -5.01 33.14 -9.74
C PHE A 601 -4.18 33.76 -8.60
N GLY A 602 -3.40 32.97 -7.86
CA GLY A 602 -2.52 33.45 -6.78
C GLY A 602 -3.25 33.89 -5.50
N TRP A 603 -4.46 33.38 -5.25
CA TRP A 603 -5.25 33.79 -4.09
C TRP A 603 -4.89 33.00 -2.82
N ASN A 604 -4.06 33.56 -1.94
CA ASN A 604 -3.62 32.87 -0.72
C ASN A 604 -4.73 32.57 0.31
N ARG A 605 -5.91 33.18 0.19
CA ARG A 605 -7.04 33.01 1.14
C ARG A 605 -8.33 32.63 0.42
N SER A 606 -9.13 31.74 1.02
CA SER A 606 -10.49 31.45 0.58
C SER A 606 -11.48 32.49 1.10
N GLY A 607 -11.60 33.62 0.40
CA GLY A 607 -12.69 34.57 0.65
C GLY A 607 -14.05 34.03 0.20
N ASN A 608 -15.13 34.43 0.86
CA ASN A 608 -16.50 34.03 0.49
C ASN A 608 -16.87 34.54 -0.92
N ASP A 609 -16.32 35.68 -1.32
CA ASP A 609 -16.40 36.25 -2.66
C ASP A 609 -15.74 35.36 -3.73
N ILE A 610 -14.55 34.82 -3.44
CA ILE A 610 -13.82 33.89 -4.31
C ILE A 610 -14.59 32.58 -4.47
N GLN A 611 -15.03 31.98 -3.35
CA GLN A 611 -15.81 30.74 -3.39
C GLN A 611 -17.10 30.90 -4.19
N THR A 612 -17.82 32.02 -3.98
CA THR A 612 -19.04 32.33 -4.72
C THR A 612 -18.78 32.50 -6.22
N ALA A 613 -17.67 33.14 -6.61
CA ALA A 613 -17.33 33.34 -8.02
C ALA A 613 -17.00 32.01 -8.73
N VAL A 614 -16.17 31.16 -8.11
CA VAL A 614 -15.83 29.84 -8.66
C VAL A 614 -17.06 28.94 -8.73
N GLN A 615 -17.92 28.95 -7.71
CA GLN A 615 -19.16 28.17 -7.70
C GLN A 615 -20.13 28.61 -8.81
N LYS A 616 -20.26 29.92 -9.05
CA LYS A 616 -21.07 30.46 -10.17
C LYS A 616 -20.52 30.04 -11.52
N ALA A 617 -19.20 30.09 -11.71
CA ALA A 617 -18.54 29.65 -12.93
C ALA A 617 -18.81 28.16 -13.18
N LEU A 618 -18.62 27.33 -12.16
CA LEU A 618 -18.85 25.89 -12.21
C LEU A 618 -20.32 25.52 -12.51
N PHE A 619 -21.28 26.22 -11.91
CA PHE A 619 -22.71 26.07 -12.27
C PHE A 619 -22.98 26.42 -13.75
N LYS A 620 -22.38 27.49 -14.27
CA LYS A 620 -22.58 27.96 -15.64
C LYS A 620 -21.92 27.04 -16.67
N VAL A 621 -20.73 26.52 -16.37
CA VAL A 621 -20.01 25.54 -17.19
C VAL A 621 -20.81 24.23 -17.31
N VAL A 622 -21.41 23.76 -16.22
CA VAL A 622 -22.31 22.59 -16.25
C VAL A 622 -23.60 22.89 -17.02
N LYS A 623 -24.22 24.04 -16.79
CA LYS A 623 -25.44 24.46 -17.51
C LYS A 623 -25.21 24.55 -19.03
N ASN A 624 -24.04 25.00 -19.45
CA ASN A 624 -23.65 25.12 -20.85
C ASN A 624 -23.12 23.81 -21.45
N ARG A 625 -23.15 22.69 -20.71
CA ARG A 625 -22.62 21.38 -21.12
C ARG A 625 -21.16 21.44 -21.59
N ARG A 626 -20.35 22.27 -20.94
CA ARG A 626 -18.88 22.25 -21.10
C ARG A 626 -18.23 21.29 -20.10
N CYS A 627 -18.87 21.09 -18.95
CA CYS A 627 -18.60 19.99 -18.03
C CYS A 627 -19.91 19.29 -17.65
N VAL A 628 -19.81 18.07 -17.16
CA VAL A 628 -20.91 17.26 -16.63
C VAL A 628 -20.58 16.87 -15.20
N LYS A 629 -21.61 16.77 -14.36
CA LYS A 629 -21.50 16.34 -12.96
C LYS A 629 -22.07 14.93 -12.82
N ASP A 630 -21.33 14.02 -12.21
CA ASP A 630 -21.79 12.66 -11.92
C ASP A 630 -22.62 12.59 -10.61
N ASP A 631 -23.26 11.44 -10.37
CA ASP A 631 -24.06 11.18 -9.16
C ASP A 631 -23.20 11.12 -7.88
N SER A 632 -21.88 11.00 -8.02
CA SER A 632 -20.90 10.98 -6.91
C SER A 632 -20.37 12.37 -6.56
N GLY A 633 -20.78 13.41 -7.30
CA GLY A 633 -20.38 14.80 -7.06
C GLY A 633 -19.11 15.26 -7.79
N ASN A 634 -18.55 14.45 -8.69
CA ASN A 634 -17.36 14.79 -9.49
C ASN A 634 -17.74 15.46 -10.81
N TYR A 635 -16.80 16.24 -11.35
CA TYR A 635 -16.94 16.96 -12.61
C TYR A 635 -16.01 16.36 -13.68
N PHE A 636 -16.53 16.24 -14.90
CA PHE A 636 -15.78 15.81 -16.10
C PHE A 636 -16.08 16.74 -17.28
N VAL A 637 -15.15 16.88 -18.23
CA VAL A 637 -15.40 17.65 -19.46
C VAL A 637 -16.42 16.90 -20.32
N ALA A 638 -17.37 17.64 -20.89
CA ALA A 638 -18.50 17.08 -21.64
C ALA A 638 -18.13 16.57 -23.03
#